data_AF-A0A7C1IGQ7-F1
#
_entry.id   AF-A0A7C1IGQ7-F1
#
_cell.length_a   1.000
_cell.length_b   1.000
_cell.length_c   1.000
_cell.angle_alpha   90.00
_cell.angle_beta   90.00
_cell.angle_gamma   90.00
#
_symmetry.space_group_name_H-M   'P 1'
#
loop_
_entity.id
_entity.type
_entity.pdbx_description
1 polymer ?
#
loop_
_entity_poly.entity_id
_entity_poly.type
_entity_poly.pdbx_seq_one_letter_code
_entity_poly.pdbx_strand_id
1 'polypeptide(L)'
;MRIKGGCMDPTPNETKPRSRRGQTLAEFALTLPILLMLMFGVIEFARIFQAWITLQNAARTAARYAITGQWDENDLSTVLGVPLTGATKEEKRNNILDALVPCTTGIDVAFQRHWGIDCEPGNDEHQGLRADMARLPSIAKRAHIGAAGLSAAEGDHIKGLHKADGTEINTQTSVGPTDPRAFHVWMCSSRPWIVPDPKNPRLQRYYPDPTTDDRNRRLCPVVETGSTKGANQYDAGGPGDAVEIIIFFNHPLITPLGLTSHIELQARRVMINESFRSTRLVNLPPALAQPTLTPSLTPLPSNTPLPSETPLPTFTPTRTPTALPTETTTPTPTPDCTLVTLDGATLTDRYLQIRVRNANTVAPVFITRAEVNWSKHALYPGMYADEMSIVGRSAFWKGPDYAPNTVVDGTDPGWKDDAPTYYIRKFDAAEVTTWQILFTNGPAMLSNYFTLGNFAGTTLYFGTQWGGVNTNCQVTLVGYPTPTPPSVTPTRTPTPVCADYVVSFMGFETNGVVRFRVRNTGTAIANLTGFTIAWNTYNRSLPPISLDFVSVGGTSAFDPVAVKVWDGNDNSSPATATSGGAGWIVNAAIDPGQTANIWLDFDGTAGRLDSGSMGYRQDDFNDTNFVFNYICNAAPPDQPTPAPTQPPTVTQTPTITLTPSKTRTPGPTNTRTPITPSKTPSKTNTPKPATATKTRTPVPTSTQFGGEN
;
A
#
# COMPACT_ATOMS: atom_id res chain seq x y z
N MET A 1 41.79 -95.66 61.58
CA MET A 1 42.32 -95.12 60.30
C MET A 1 42.84 -93.70 60.57
N ARG A 2 43.82 -93.18 59.81
CA ARG A 2 44.52 -91.89 60.06
C ARG A 2 44.42 -91.00 58.80
N ILE A 3 44.91 -89.74 58.85
CA ILE A 3 44.96 -88.74 57.74
C ILE A 3 43.56 -88.09 57.52
N LYS A 4 43.33 -86.77 57.39
CA LYS A 4 44.07 -85.46 57.43
C LYS A 4 43.23 -84.47 58.31
N GLY A 5 43.64 -83.26 58.71
CA GLY A 5 44.81 -82.43 58.39
C GLY A 5 44.43 -81.17 57.60
N GLY A 6 44.25 -80.01 58.27
CA GLY A 6 43.92 -78.70 57.65
C GLY A 6 43.71 -77.57 58.66
N CYS A 7 43.93 -76.31 58.25
CA CYS A 7 43.83 -75.07 59.06
C CYS A 7 42.87 -74.03 58.40
N MET A 8 42.94 -72.76 58.81
CA MET A 8 42.05 -71.61 58.46
C MET A 8 40.62 -71.70 59.02
N ASP A 9 39.91 -70.60 59.31
CA ASP A 9 40.29 -69.19 59.61
C ASP A 9 39.13 -68.52 60.37
N PRO A 10 39.35 -67.40 61.11
CA PRO A 10 38.25 -66.64 61.71
C PRO A 10 37.54 -65.77 60.66
N THR A 11 36.33 -66.17 60.25
CA THR A 11 35.52 -65.37 59.32
C THR A 11 35.03 -64.06 59.96
N PRO A 12 35.03 -62.93 59.22
CA PRO A 12 34.65 -61.63 59.77
C PRO A 12 33.13 -61.49 59.95
N ASN A 13 32.75 -60.56 60.84
CA ASN A 13 31.37 -60.19 61.14
C ASN A 13 30.62 -59.73 59.87
N GLU A 14 29.65 -60.50 59.38
CA GLU A 14 28.82 -60.09 58.24
C GLU A 14 27.77 -59.07 58.69
N THR A 15 28.14 -57.79 58.72
CA THR A 15 27.24 -56.69 59.05
C THR A 15 26.18 -56.50 57.96
N LYS A 16 25.03 -57.16 58.15
CA LYS A 16 23.83 -57.11 57.30
C LYS A 16 23.60 -55.71 56.70
N PRO A 17 23.76 -55.51 55.38
CA PRO A 17 23.71 -54.18 54.78
C PRO A 17 22.32 -53.57 54.91
N ARG A 18 22.21 -52.43 55.63
CA ARG A 18 20.95 -51.68 55.76
C ARG A 18 20.53 -51.12 54.39
N SER A 19 19.22 -50.98 54.20
CA SER A 19 18.56 -50.91 52.90
C SER A 19 18.87 -49.65 52.08
N ARG A 20 19.81 -49.74 51.11
CA ARG A 20 20.01 -48.72 50.06
C ARG A 20 18.80 -48.50 49.13
N ARG A 21 17.83 -49.43 49.11
CA ARG A 21 16.66 -49.41 48.18
C ARG A 21 15.62 -48.30 48.42
N GLY A 22 15.74 -47.51 49.48
CA GLY A 22 14.82 -46.38 49.76
C GLY A 22 15.40 -44.98 49.52
N GLN A 23 16.72 -44.84 49.44
CA GLN A 23 17.38 -43.53 49.45
C GLN A 23 17.13 -42.73 48.17
N THR A 24 17.28 -43.35 47.00
CA THR A 24 17.06 -42.70 45.70
C THR A 24 15.62 -42.23 45.50
N LEU A 25 14.65 -42.94 46.09
CA LEU A 25 13.24 -42.53 46.07
C LEU A 25 13.00 -41.27 46.90
N ALA A 26 13.67 -41.13 48.05
CA ALA A 26 13.61 -39.94 48.89
C ALA A 26 14.31 -38.73 48.25
N GLU A 27 15.48 -38.95 47.64
CA GLU A 27 16.22 -37.91 46.90
C GLU A 27 15.41 -37.41 45.68
N PHE A 28 14.74 -38.31 44.95
CA PHE A 28 13.80 -37.95 43.89
C PHE A 28 12.58 -37.20 44.43
N ALA A 29 11.97 -37.65 45.52
CA ALA A 29 10.80 -37.01 46.12
C ALA A 29 11.09 -35.59 46.66
N LEU A 30 12.34 -35.29 47.05
CA LEU A 30 12.76 -33.95 47.48
C LEU A 30 13.15 -33.02 46.32
N THR A 31 13.67 -33.57 45.21
CA THR A 31 14.07 -32.78 44.04
C THR A 31 12.93 -32.51 43.06
N LEU A 32 11.96 -33.44 42.95
CA LEU A 32 10.81 -33.31 42.05
C LEU A 32 9.98 -32.04 42.24
N PRO A 33 9.63 -31.58 43.47
CA PRO A 33 8.88 -30.33 43.66
C PRO A 33 9.63 -29.09 43.16
N ILE A 34 10.95 -29.06 43.34
CA ILE A 34 11.82 -27.95 42.88
C ILE A 34 11.90 -27.95 41.35
N LEU A 35 12.07 -29.12 40.74
CA LEU A 35 12.09 -29.30 39.29
C LEU A 35 10.75 -28.87 38.65
N LEU A 36 9.62 -29.27 39.24
CA LEU A 36 8.29 -28.88 38.78
C LEU A 36 8.05 -27.38 38.94
N MET A 37 8.44 -26.78 40.07
CA MET A 37 8.34 -25.33 40.29
C MET A 37 9.13 -24.54 39.23
N LEU A 38 10.35 -24.97 38.91
CA LEU A 38 11.16 -24.36 37.86
C LEU A 38 10.53 -24.55 36.47
N MET A 39 10.08 -25.76 36.14
CA MET A 39 9.46 -26.06 34.85
C MET A 39 8.18 -25.25 34.63
N PHE A 40 7.27 -25.20 35.60
CA PHE A 40 6.07 -24.38 35.50
C PHE A 40 6.39 -22.88 35.46
N GLY A 41 7.39 -22.41 36.21
CA GLY A 41 7.84 -21.02 36.13
C GLY A 41 8.32 -20.61 34.74
N VAL A 42 9.08 -21.48 34.05
CA VAL A 42 9.52 -21.25 32.66
C VAL A 42 8.34 -21.27 31.68
N ILE A 43 7.39 -22.20 31.84
CA ILE A 43 6.18 -22.29 31.00
C ILE A 43 5.31 -21.04 31.18
N GLU A 44 5.10 -20.60 32.42
CA GLU A 44 4.28 -19.41 32.72
C GLU A 44 4.92 -18.13 32.16
N PHE A 45 6.24 -17.96 32.36
CA PHE A 45 6.99 -16.85 31.79
C PHE A 45 6.91 -16.82 30.26
N ALA A 46 7.06 -17.97 29.59
CA ALA A 46 6.95 -18.08 28.14
C ALA A 46 5.55 -17.67 27.63
N ARG A 47 4.48 -18.08 28.33
CA ARG A 47 3.09 -17.69 28.02
C ARG A 47 2.85 -16.19 28.22
N ILE A 48 3.30 -15.64 29.35
CA ILE A 48 3.18 -14.20 29.64
C ILE A 48 3.94 -13.37 28.61
N PHE A 49 5.15 -13.78 28.24
CA PHE A 49 5.99 -13.09 27.25
C PHE A 49 5.39 -13.14 25.84
N GLN A 50 4.87 -14.30 25.41
CA GLN A 50 4.13 -14.42 24.15
C GLN A 50 2.89 -13.53 24.14
N ALA A 51 2.09 -13.55 25.22
CA ALA A 51 0.89 -12.73 25.31
C ALA A 51 1.22 -11.23 25.27
N TRP A 52 2.29 -10.81 25.95
CA TRP A 52 2.78 -9.43 25.89
C TRP A 52 3.21 -9.02 24.47
N ILE A 53 3.96 -9.86 23.74
CA ILE A 53 4.33 -9.59 22.33
C ILE A 53 3.08 -9.43 21.45
N THR A 54 2.11 -10.34 21.57
CA THR A 54 0.85 -10.26 20.83
C THR A 54 0.07 -8.98 21.19
N LEU A 55 0.07 -8.54 22.45
CA LEU A 55 -0.54 -7.28 22.88
C LEU A 55 0.17 -6.04 22.30
N GLN A 56 1.51 -6.06 22.19
CA GLN A 56 2.29 -5.01 21.53
C GLN A 56 2.01 -4.93 20.01
N ASN A 57 1.65 -6.04 19.38
CA ASN A 57 1.16 -6.08 18.00
C ASN A 57 -0.27 -5.55 17.88
N ALA A 58 -1.18 -5.98 18.77
CA ALA A 58 -2.55 -5.50 18.86
C ALA A 58 -2.62 -3.97 18.93
N ALA A 59 -1.84 -3.36 19.83
CA ALA A 59 -1.82 -1.90 20.00
C ALA A 59 -1.24 -1.18 18.78
N ARG A 60 -0.28 -1.81 18.06
CA ARG A 60 0.26 -1.28 16.81
C ARG A 60 -0.76 -1.34 15.67
N THR A 61 -1.56 -2.40 15.59
CA THR A 61 -2.59 -2.58 14.56
C THR A 61 -3.78 -1.65 14.78
N ALA A 62 -4.27 -1.55 16.03
CA ALA A 62 -5.33 -0.60 16.41
C ALA A 62 -4.94 0.85 16.07
N ALA A 63 -3.74 1.28 16.48
CA ALA A 63 -3.27 2.63 16.20
C ALA A 63 -3.02 2.88 14.70
N ARG A 64 -2.47 1.90 13.96
CA ARG A 64 -2.31 1.99 12.49
C ARG A 64 -3.64 2.15 11.76
N TYR A 65 -4.71 1.57 12.27
CA TYR A 65 -6.05 1.77 11.73
C TYR A 65 -6.61 3.15 12.11
N ALA A 66 -6.49 3.55 13.38
CA ALA A 66 -7.01 4.80 13.90
C ALA A 66 -6.55 6.05 13.11
N ILE A 67 -5.28 6.09 12.70
CA ILE A 67 -4.69 7.22 11.97
C ILE A 67 -5.19 7.39 10.52
N THR A 68 -5.91 6.41 9.97
CA THR A 68 -6.45 6.50 8.60
C THR A 68 -7.65 7.45 8.48
N GLY A 69 -8.30 7.77 9.61
CA GLY A 69 -9.61 8.41 9.62
C GLY A 69 -10.77 7.54 9.12
N GLN A 70 -10.53 6.26 8.79
CA GLN A 70 -11.53 5.35 8.24
C GLN A 70 -12.20 4.50 9.34
N TRP A 71 -13.40 4.03 9.02
CA TRP A 71 -14.19 3.06 9.78
C TRP A 71 -14.77 2.02 8.81
N ASP A 72 -15.24 0.88 9.32
CA ASP A 72 -15.69 -0.26 8.53
C ASP A 72 -17.20 -0.49 8.71
N GLU A 73 -17.94 -0.59 7.61
CA GLU A 73 -19.39 -0.77 7.64
C GLU A 73 -19.80 -2.07 8.36
N ASN A 74 -19.00 -3.13 8.21
CA ASN A 74 -19.28 -4.47 8.76
C ASN A 74 -19.06 -4.48 10.28
N ASP A 75 -18.00 -3.84 10.75
CA ASP A 75 -17.70 -3.70 12.18
C ASP A 75 -18.83 -2.94 12.89
N LEU A 76 -19.26 -1.80 12.33
CA LEU A 76 -20.33 -0.99 12.93
C LEU A 76 -21.68 -1.74 12.92
N SER A 77 -22.02 -2.44 11.84
CA SER A 77 -23.26 -3.23 11.74
C SER A 77 -23.35 -4.36 12.76
N THR A 78 -22.24 -5.06 13.00
CA THR A 78 -22.13 -6.13 14.00
C THR A 78 -22.34 -5.58 15.41
N VAL A 79 -21.81 -4.38 15.66
CA VAL A 79 -21.81 -3.71 16.97
C VAL A 79 -23.17 -3.04 17.27
N LEU A 80 -23.85 -2.50 16.25
CA LEU A 80 -25.22 -1.97 16.38
C LEU A 80 -26.27 -3.10 16.45
N GLY A 81 -26.01 -4.26 15.83
CA GLY A 81 -27.00 -5.32 15.65
C GLY A 81 -28.02 -5.01 14.55
N VAL A 82 -27.62 -4.23 13.54
CA VAL A 82 -28.48 -3.72 12.45
C VAL A 82 -27.90 -4.20 11.12
N PRO A 83 -28.70 -4.80 10.20
CA PRO A 83 -28.19 -5.33 8.94
C PRO A 83 -27.73 -4.23 7.97
N LEU A 84 -26.70 -4.52 7.16
CA LEU A 84 -26.24 -3.62 6.09
C LEU A 84 -27.20 -3.62 4.89
N THR A 85 -28.14 -2.70 4.89
CA THR A 85 -29.10 -2.45 3.81
C THR A 85 -28.60 -1.41 2.80
N GLY A 86 -28.97 -1.57 1.53
CA GLY A 86 -28.54 -0.70 0.42
C GLY A 86 -28.10 -1.51 -0.80
N ALA A 87 -28.24 -0.95 -2.00
CA ALA A 87 -27.75 -1.52 -3.24
C ALA A 87 -26.28 -1.16 -3.47
N THR A 88 -25.90 0.10 -3.24
CA THR A 88 -24.51 0.57 -3.38
C THR A 88 -23.71 0.44 -2.06
N LYS A 89 -22.38 0.58 -2.12
CA LYS A 89 -21.54 0.67 -0.91
C LYS A 89 -21.85 1.96 -0.12
N GLU A 90 -22.07 3.07 -0.81
CA GLU A 90 -22.33 4.36 -0.19
C GLU A 90 -23.69 4.40 0.52
N GLU A 91 -24.74 3.82 -0.05
CA GLU A 91 -26.02 3.63 0.63
C GLU A 91 -25.86 2.84 1.93
N LYS A 92 -25.13 1.71 1.90
CA LYS A 92 -24.85 0.90 3.10
C LYS A 92 -24.10 1.70 4.16
N ARG A 93 -23.10 2.50 3.74
CA ARG A 93 -22.30 3.37 4.59
C ARG A 93 -23.14 4.47 5.25
N ASN A 94 -24.06 5.08 4.51
CA ASN A 94 -24.95 6.11 5.04
C ASN A 94 -26.02 5.51 5.96
N ASN A 95 -26.73 4.46 5.52
CA ASN A 95 -27.74 3.77 6.32
C ASN A 95 -27.22 3.29 7.69
N ILE A 96 -25.96 2.85 7.79
CA ILE A 96 -25.37 2.41 9.05
C ILE A 96 -24.82 3.56 9.91
N LEU A 97 -24.46 4.70 9.32
CA LEU A 97 -24.25 5.95 10.08
C LEU A 97 -25.58 6.48 10.63
N ASP A 98 -26.65 6.44 9.85
CA ASP A 98 -28.00 6.86 10.28
C ASP A 98 -28.50 6.01 11.46
N ALA A 99 -28.17 4.71 11.47
CA ALA A 99 -28.47 3.81 12.60
C ALA A 99 -27.63 4.08 13.87
N LEU A 100 -26.45 4.71 13.75
CA LEU A 100 -25.63 5.13 14.88
C LEU A 100 -26.10 6.49 15.44
N VAL A 101 -26.20 7.48 14.55
CA VAL A 101 -26.62 8.86 14.79
C VAL A 101 -27.36 9.31 13.52
N PRO A 102 -28.68 9.47 13.52
CA PRO A 102 -29.44 9.95 12.36
C PRO A 102 -28.94 11.26 11.74
N CYS A 103 -28.50 12.23 12.55
CA CYS A 103 -28.11 13.58 12.15
C CYS A 103 -29.19 14.30 11.32
N THR A 104 -30.29 14.64 11.99
CA THR A 104 -31.50 15.23 11.40
C THR A 104 -31.69 16.69 11.82
N THR A 105 -32.81 17.32 11.44
CA THR A 105 -33.17 18.68 11.89
C THR A 105 -33.84 18.71 13.28
N GLY A 106 -33.75 17.62 14.05
CA GLY A 106 -34.23 17.51 15.42
C GLY A 106 -33.25 16.72 16.28
N ILE A 107 -33.41 16.81 17.61
CA ILE A 107 -32.35 16.48 18.58
C ILE A 107 -31.83 15.04 18.47
N ASP A 108 -30.57 14.92 18.06
CA ASP A 108 -29.84 13.67 17.94
C ASP A 108 -29.24 13.27 19.30
N VAL A 109 -30.07 12.66 20.16
CA VAL A 109 -29.74 12.37 21.57
C VAL A 109 -28.43 11.61 21.80
N ALA A 110 -28.01 10.75 20.86
CA ALA A 110 -26.74 10.04 20.91
C ALA A 110 -25.54 10.97 20.63
N PHE A 111 -25.66 11.84 19.64
CA PHE A 111 -24.66 12.84 19.29
C PHE A 111 -24.57 13.92 20.38
N GLN A 112 -25.71 14.41 20.89
CA GLN A 112 -25.76 15.39 21.97
C GLN A 112 -25.17 14.85 23.28
N ARG A 113 -25.41 13.58 23.63
CA ARG A 113 -24.78 12.95 24.81
C ARG A 113 -23.26 12.83 24.67
N HIS A 114 -22.76 12.59 23.45
CA HIS A 114 -21.33 12.38 23.20
C HIS A 114 -20.58 13.71 23.00
N TRP A 115 -21.11 14.67 22.26
CA TRP A 115 -20.41 15.93 21.95
C TRP A 115 -20.83 17.11 22.86
N GLY A 116 -22.06 17.12 23.37
CA GLY A 116 -22.65 18.25 24.10
C GLY A 116 -23.29 19.32 23.20
N ILE A 117 -23.31 19.07 21.90
CA ILE A 117 -23.95 19.88 20.85
C ILE A 117 -24.86 18.99 20.02
N ASP A 118 -25.84 19.56 19.32
CA ASP A 118 -26.74 18.81 18.45
C ASP A 118 -26.10 18.53 17.07
N CYS A 119 -26.57 17.51 16.35
CA CYS A 119 -26.06 17.21 15.01
C CYS A 119 -26.75 18.11 13.98
N GLU A 120 -25.99 18.78 13.12
CA GLU A 120 -26.55 19.65 12.07
C GLU A 120 -26.32 18.98 10.71
N PRO A 121 -27.38 18.63 9.94
CA PRO A 121 -27.22 17.80 8.74
C PRO A 121 -26.29 18.40 7.69
N GLY A 122 -26.32 19.73 7.52
CA GLY A 122 -25.52 20.47 6.55
C GLY A 122 -24.20 21.04 7.11
N ASN A 123 -23.73 20.56 8.25
CA ASN A 123 -22.51 21.03 8.91
C ASN A 123 -21.40 19.97 8.79
N ASP A 124 -20.39 20.25 7.96
CA ASP A 124 -19.27 19.34 7.68
C ASP A 124 -18.47 18.95 8.95
N GLU A 125 -18.37 19.84 9.94
CA GLU A 125 -17.71 19.52 11.21
C GLU A 125 -18.56 18.52 12.02
N HIS A 126 -19.89 18.68 12.03
CA HIS A 126 -20.78 17.76 12.76
C HIS A 126 -20.86 16.38 12.07
N GLN A 127 -20.91 16.31 10.74
CA GLN A 127 -20.75 15.06 9.99
C GLN A 127 -19.35 14.44 10.22
N GLY A 128 -18.32 15.27 10.42
CA GLY A 128 -16.98 14.83 10.83
C GLY A 128 -16.98 14.15 12.20
N LEU A 129 -17.55 14.80 13.21
CA LEU A 129 -17.70 14.29 14.58
C LEU A 129 -18.56 13.01 14.64
N ARG A 130 -19.59 12.93 13.80
CA ARG A 130 -20.46 11.76 13.63
C ARG A 130 -19.69 10.55 13.11
N ALA A 131 -18.87 10.75 12.08
CA ALA A 131 -17.98 9.72 11.56
C ALA A 131 -16.82 9.39 12.52
N ASP A 132 -16.43 10.30 13.43
CA ASP A 132 -15.44 10.00 14.48
C ASP A 132 -16.01 9.06 15.57
N MET A 133 -17.30 9.15 15.89
CA MET A 133 -17.98 8.16 16.74
C MET A 133 -17.99 6.76 16.08
N ALA A 134 -18.22 6.70 14.76
CA ALA A 134 -18.23 5.46 13.98
C ALA A 134 -16.85 4.75 13.89
N ARG A 135 -15.75 5.46 14.16
CA ARG A 135 -14.38 4.90 14.15
C ARG A 135 -14.05 4.06 15.38
N LEU A 136 -14.66 4.35 16.54
CA LEU A 136 -14.33 3.67 17.80
C LEU A 136 -14.49 2.13 17.73
N PRO A 137 -15.59 1.56 17.18
CA PRO A 137 -15.77 0.12 17.12
C PRO A 137 -14.79 -0.57 16.16
N SER A 138 -14.47 0.05 15.02
CA SER A 138 -13.48 -0.49 14.09
C SER A 138 -12.07 -0.43 14.69
N ILE A 139 -11.69 0.62 15.42
CA ILE A 139 -10.41 0.66 16.15
C ILE A 139 -10.33 -0.49 17.17
N ALA A 140 -11.39 -0.73 17.95
CA ALA A 140 -11.46 -1.84 18.89
C ALA A 140 -11.37 -3.21 18.19
N LYS A 141 -12.10 -3.42 17.08
CA LYS A 141 -12.02 -4.64 16.28
C LYS A 141 -10.60 -4.91 15.77
N ARG A 142 -9.91 -3.88 15.27
CA ARG A 142 -8.55 -4.00 14.70
C ARG A 142 -7.52 -4.27 15.79
N ALA A 143 -7.80 -3.88 17.04
CA ALA A 143 -7.09 -4.33 18.21
C ALA A 143 -7.25 -5.85 18.44
N HIS A 144 -8.49 -6.37 18.46
CA HIS A 144 -8.75 -7.82 18.57
C HIS A 144 -8.10 -8.63 17.43
N ILE A 145 -8.14 -8.13 16.18
CA ILE A 145 -7.48 -8.78 15.04
C ILE A 145 -5.95 -8.82 15.24
N GLY A 146 -5.35 -7.70 15.66
CA GLY A 146 -3.91 -7.67 16.00
C GLY A 146 -3.55 -8.49 17.25
N ALA A 147 -4.53 -8.87 18.06
CA ALA A 147 -4.41 -9.75 19.22
C ALA A 147 -4.61 -11.24 18.92
N ALA A 148 -4.69 -11.63 17.64
CA ALA A 148 -4.79 -13.03 17.23
C ALA A 148 -3.69 -13.89 17.89
N GLY A 149 -4.11 -14.98 18.54
CA GLY A 149 -3.24 -15.83 19.37
C GLY A 149 -3.38 -15.58 20.88
N LEU A 150 -4.04 -14.50 21.32
CA LEU A 150 -4.57 -14.42 22.69
C LEU A 150 -5.88 -15.21 22.78
N SER A 151 -6.07 -15.95 23.87
CA SER A 151 -7.37 -16.50 24.25
C SER A 151 -8.25 -15.42 24.90
N ALA A 152 -8.47 -14.30 24.20
CA ALA A 152 -9.36 -13.24 24.65
C ALA A 152 -10.80 -13.74 24.87
N ALA A 153 -11.55 -13.04 25.71
CA ALA A 153 -13.00 -13.08 25.69
C ALA A 153 -13.53 -12.29 24.48
N GLU A 154 -14.74 -12.63 24.02
CA GLU A 154 -15.44 -11.80 23.05
C GLU A 154 -16.15 -10.65 23.78
N GLY A 155 -16.14 -9.48 23.13
CA GLY A 155 -16.69 -8.21 23.60
C GLY A 155 -15.64 -7.19 24.06
N ASP A 156 -15.97 -5.92 23.87
CA ASP A 156 -15.30 -4.72 24.42
C ASP A 156 -16.35 -3.63 24.73
N HIS A 157 -16.02 -2.76 25.70
CA HIS A 157 -16.91 -1.77 26.29
C HIS A 157 -16.46 -0.36 25.91
N ILE A 158 -17.05 0.20 24.85
CA ILE A 158 -16.64 1.49 24.28
C ILE A 158 -17.27 2.63 25.11
N LYS A 159 -16.51 3.17 26.06
CA LYS A 159 -17.02 4.14 27.04
C LYS A 159 -17.56 5.40 26.38
N GLY A 160 -18.78 5.79 26.76
CA GLY A 160 -19.47 6.99 26.27
C GLY A 160 -20.05 6.89 24.85
N LEU A 161 -19.86 5.78 24.13
CA LEU A 161 -20.51 5.56 22.84
C LEU A 161 -21.91 4.97 23.03
N HIS A 162 -22.88 5.47 22.26
CA HIS A 162 -24.30 5.12 22.38
C HIS A 162 -24.96 4.95 21.01
N LYS A 163 -26.02 4.16 20.93
CA LYS A 163 -26.89 4.06 19.74
C LYS A 163 -27.87 5.24 19.71
N ALA A 164 -28.55 5.42 18.58
CA ALA A 164 -29.59 6.44 18.39
C ALA A 164 -30.72 6.41 19.45
N ASP A 165 -31.03 5.25 20.02
CA ASP A 165 -32.02 5.09 21.10
C ASP A 165 -31.51 5.48 22.51
N GLY A 166 -30.22 5.84 22.63
CA GLY A 166 -29.58 6.21 23.89
C GLY A 166 -29.10 5.02 24.74
N THR A 167 -29.13 3.78 24.23
CA THR A 167 -28.46 2.61 24.85
C THR A 167 -26.94 2.68 24.65
N GLU A 168 -26.15 2.17 25.61
CA GLU A 168 -24.69 2.09 25.46
C GLU A 168 -24.29 1.08 24.36
N ILE A 169 -23.26 1.43 23.58
CA ILE A 169 -22.64 0.50 22.61
C ILE A 169 -21.61 -0.36 23.34
N ASN A 170 -22.12 -1.46 23.88
CA ASN A 170 -21.34 -2.53 24.47
C ASN A 170 -21.54 -3.79 23.62
N THR A 171 -20.46 -4.31 23.04
CA THR A 171 -20.48 -5.70 22.56
C THR A 171 -20.45 -6.61 23.78
N GLN A 172 -21.23 -7.71 23.76
CA GLN A 172 -21.49 -8.51 24.97
C GLN A 172 -20.20 -9.14 25.52
N THR A 173 -19.57 -8.47 26.49
CA THR A 173 -18.38 -8.96 27.17
C THR A 173 -18.76 -10.21 27.95
N SER A 174 -18.34 -11.36 27.43
CA SER A 174 -18.61 -12.69 28.00
C SER A 174 -17.96 -12.93 29.38
N VAL A 175 -17.17 -11.97 29.87
CA VAL A 175 -16.50 -11.94 31.17
C VAL A 175 -16.48 -10.48 31.71
N GLY A 176 -16.38 -10.31 33.03
CA GLY A 176 -16.21 -8.99 33.66
C GLY A 176 -14.77 -8.45 33.58
N PRO A 177 -14.53 -7.16 33.92
CA PRO A 177 -13.20 -6.55 33.82
C PRO A 177 -12.16 -7.13 34.79
N THR A 178 -12.60 -7.79 35.86
CA THR A 178 -11.75 -8.50 36.83
C THR A 178 -11.50 -9.96 36.49
N ASP A 179 -12.07 -10.46 35.39
CA ASP A 179 -12.12 -11.88 35.12
C ASP A 179 -10.98 -12.30 34.18
N PRO A 180 -10.45 -13.53 34.28
CA PRO A 180 -9.45 -14.03 33.35
C PRO A 180 -9.95 -13.97 31.91
N ARG A 181 -9.05 -13.69 30.96
CA ARG A 181 -9.32 -13.50 29.52
C ARG A 181 -10.00 -12.17 29.14
N ALA A 182 -10.41 -11.33 30.08
CA ALA A 182 -10.93 -10.00 29.73
C ALA A 182 -9.91 -9.23 28.88
N PHE A 183 -10.38 -8.63 27.79
CA PHE A 183 -9.62 -7.84 26.84
C PHE A 183 -10.36 -6.51 26.68
N HIS A 184 -9.64 -5.40 26.67
CA HIS A 184 -10.25 -4.07 26.66
C HIS A 184 -9.39 -3.05 25.92
N VAL A 185 -9.99 -2.26 25.02
CA VAL A 185 -9.32 -1.20 24.28
C VAL A 185 -9.75 0.16 24.83
N TRP A 186 -8.84 0.77 25.58
CA TRP A 186 -8.96 2.16 25.99
C TRP A 186 -8.42 3.07 24.89
N MET A 187 -9.16 4.14 24.55
CA MET A 187 -8.71 5.12 23.58
C MET A 187 -9.14 6.55 23.95
N CYS A 188 -8.22 7.50 23.79
CA CYS A 188 -8.40 8.90 24.17
C CYS A 188 -7.61 9.81 23.23
N SER A 189 -8.02 11.06 23.03
CA SER A 189 -7.42 11.99 22.07
C SER A 189 -6.90 13.28 22.71
N SER A 190 -6.07 14.00 21.96
CA SER A 190 -5.66 15.38 22.29
C SER A 190 -6.66 16.46 21.88
N ARG A 191 -7.89 16.09 21.44
CA ARG A 191 -8.84 16.99 20.75
C ARG A 191 -9.06 18.28 21.54
N PRO A 192 -9.03 19.47 20.91
CA PRO A 192 -9.43 20.72 21.56
C PRO A 192 -10.94 20.72 21.92
N TRP A 193 -11.37 21.72 22.70
CA TRP A 193 -12.80 21.93 22.97
C TRP A 193 -13.58 22.16 21.67
N ILE A 194 -14.76 21.52 21.55
CA ILE A 194 -15.65 21.66 20.40
C ILE A 194 -16.27 23.07 20.39
N VAL A 195 -16.69 23.56 21.55
CA VAL A 195 -17.11 24.95 21.77
C VAL A 195 -15.90 25.72 22.33
N PRO A 196 -15.18 26.54 21.52
CA PRO A 196 -13.91 27.11 21.95
C PRO A 196 -14.11 28.21 22.99
N ASP A 197 -13.47 28.09 24.16
CA ASP A 197 -13.42 29.19 25.14
C ASP A 197 -12.65 30.39 24.54
N PRO A 198 -13.28 31.57 24.35
CA PRO A 198 -12.61 32.76 23.82
C PRO A 198 -11.41 33.23 24.66
N LYS A 199 -11.35 32.85 25.94
CA LYS A 199 -10.25 33.19 26.86
C LYS A 199 -9.12 32.16 26.82
N ASN A 200 -9.41 30.90 26.47
CA ASN A 200 -8.47 29.79 26.52
C ASN A 200 -8.58 28.87 25.27
N PRO A 201 -8.27 29.36 24.06
CA PRO A 201 -8.44 28.62 22.80
C PRO A 201 -7.45 27.45 22.57
N ARG A 202 -6.79 26.97 23.63
CA ARG A 202 -5.85 25.82 23.64
C ARG A 202 -6.22 24.74 24.65
N LEU A 203 -7.41 24.79 25.27
CA LEU A 203 -7.85 23.74 26.18
C LEU A 203 -8.16 22.45 25.41
N GLN A 204 -7.60 21.35 25.88
CA GLN A 204 -7.94 20.00 25.44
C GLN A 204 -9.29 19.60 26.07
N ARG A 205 -10.12 18.90 25.29
CA ARG A 205 -11.44 18.40 25.70
C ARG A 205 -11.33 17.23 26.67
N TYR A 206 -10.23 16.46 26.57
CA TYR A 206 -9.92 15.33 27.42
C TYR A 206 -8.64 15.58 28.20
N TYR A 207 -8.60 15.13 29.46
CA TYR A 207 -7.39 15.17 30.29
C TYR A 207 -7.25 13.85 31.07
N PRO A 208 -6.65 12.80 30.46
CA PRO A 208 -6.38 11.55 31.18
C PRO A 208 -5.29 11.77 32.23
N ASP A 209 -5.40 11.11 33.39
CA ASP A 209 -4.40 11.20 34.45
C ASP A 209 -3.06 10.58 33.98
N PRO A 210 -1.98 11.38 33.85
CA PRO A 210 -0.69 10.88 33.35
C PRO A 210 0.10 10.10 34.42
N THR A 211 -0.39 10.04 35.66
CA THR A 211 0.32 9.44 36.80
C THR A 211 -0.08 8.00 37.11
N THR A 212 -1.14 7.48 36.49
CA THR A 212 -1.69 6.15 36.81
C THR A 212 -1.72 5.21 35.60
N ASP A 213 -0.99 4.11 35.67
CA ASP A 213 -1.10 2.96 34.76
C ASP A 213 -2.16 1.93 35.21
N ASP A 214 -2.91 2.23 36.28
CA ASP A 214 -4.07 1.47 36.76
C ASP A 214 -5.26 1.64 35.81
N ARG A 215 -5.65 0.56 35.12
CA ARG A 215 -6.80 0.53 34.18
C ARG A 215 -8.07 1.14 34.77
N ASN A 216 -8.33 0.95 36.07
CA ASN A 216 -9.55 1.42 36.72
C ASN A 216 -9.51 2.92 37.07
N ARG A 217 -8.34 3.55 36.95
CA ARG A 217 -8.12 5.01 37.08
C ARG A 217 -7.84 5.72 35.77
N ARG A 218 -7.41 4.98 34.72
CA ARG A 218 -7.22 5.49 33.37
C ARG A 218 -8.58 5.87 32.74
N LEU A 219 -9.08 7.04 33.08
CA LEU A 219 -10.27 7.63 32.45
C LEU A 219 -9.86 8.52 31.27
N CYS A 220 -10.75 8.70 30.30
CA CYS A 220 -10.71 9.78 29.32
C CYS A 220 -11.84 10.77 29.67
N PRO A 221 -11.67 11.65 30.68
CA PRO A 221 -12.74 12.49 31.18
C PRO A 221 -12.95 13.71 30.28
N VAL A 222 -14.20 14.00 29.90
CA VAL A 222 -14.57 15.28 29.27
C VAL A 222 -14.39 16.41 30.30
N VAL A 223 -13.49 17.36 30.05
CA VAL A 223 -13.30 18.55 30.91
C VAL A 223 -14.03 19.80 30.39
N GLU A 224 -14.50 19.74 29.14
CA GLU A 224 -15.24 20.81 28.44
C GLU A 224 -16.53 21.19 29.19
N THR A 225 -16.74 22.49 29.39
CA THR A 225 -17.82 23.01 30.23
C THR A 225 -19.02 23.42 29.38
N GLY A 226 -20.17 22.82 29.63
CA GLY A 226 -21.34 22.85 28.72
C GLY A 226 -21.59 21.50 28.04
N SER A 227 -20.57 20.63 27.98
CA SER A 227 -20.69 19.22 27.60
C SER A 227 -20.93 18.32 28.81
N THR A 228 -20.85 16.99 28.64
CA THR A 228 -20.99 15.96 29.68
C THR A 228 -19.79 15.90 30.64
N LYS A 229 -19.47 17.03 31.27
CA LYS A 229 -18.27 17.24 32.08
C LYS A 229 -18.10 16.19 33.19
N GLY A 230 -16.95 15.51 33.18
CA GLY A 230 -16.62 14.41 34.09
C GLY A 230 -17.00 13.02 33.58
N ALA A 231 -17.76 12.91 32.47
CA ALA A 231 -18.03 11.61 31.85
C ALA A 231 -16.75 11.01 31.25
N ASN A 232 -16.55 9.71 31.47
CA ASN A 232 -15.50 8.93 30.83
C ASN A 232 -15.95 8.52 29.42
N GLN A 233 -15.30 9.04 28.39
CA GLN A 233 -15.73 8.90 27.00
C GLN A 233 -14.53 8.74 26.07
N TYR A 234 -14.61 7.77 25.17
CA TYR A 234 -13.57 7.52 24.18
C TYR A 234 -13.77 8.36 22.91
N ASP A 235 -12.65 8.76 22.31
CA ASP A 235 -12.60 9.55 21.08
C ASP A 235 -11.50 9.02 20.15
N ALA A 236 -11.83 8.91 18.86
CA ALA A 236 -10.91 8.51 17.79
C ALA A 236 -10.01 9.66 17.30
N GLY A 237 -10.20 10.88 17.82
CA GLY A 237 -9.44 12.09 17.50
C GLY A 237 -9.77 12.67 16.12
N GLY A 238 -9.82 14.00 16.01
CA GLY A 238 -10.00 14.70 14.75
C GLY A 238 -8.71 14.74 13.92
N PRO A 239 -8.71 15.48 12.80
CA PRO A 239 -7.51 15.77 12.01
C PRO A 239 -6.38 16.37 12.84
N GLY A 240 -5.17 15.81 12.74
CA GLY A 240 -3.99 16.30 13.46
C GLY A 240 -3.98 16.04 14.97
N ASP A 241 -5.04 15.45 15.54
CA ASP A 241 -5.04 15.04 16.94
C ASP A 241 -4.13 13.83 17.17
N ALA A 242 -3.42 13.83 18.29
CA ALA A 242 -2.78 12.65 18.82
C ALA A 242 -3.83 11.74 19.47
N VAL A 243 -3.84 10.47 19.10
CA VAL A 243 -4.70 9.42 19.66
C VAL A 243 -3.83 8.47 20.47
N GLU A 244 -4.12 8.34 21.76
CA GLU A 244 -3.54 7.34 22.63
C GLU A 244 -4.47 6.12 22.70
N ILE A 245 -3.92 4.94 22.42
CA ILE A 245 -4.60 3.65 22.56
C ILE A 245 -3.81 2.79 23.54
N ILE A 246 -4.49 2.25 24.53
CA ILE A 246 -3.95 1.25 25.46
C ILE A 246 -4.85 0.02 25.39
N ILE A 247 -4.24 -1.15 25.21
CA ILE A 247 -4.95 -2.42 25.32
C ILE A 247 -4.56 -3.09 26.62
N PHE A 248 -5.56 -3.50 27.39
CA PHE A 248 -5.43 -4.28 28.61
C PHE A 248 -5.88 -5.72 28.36
N PHE A 249 -5.18 -6.70 28.94
CA PHE A 249 -5.53 -8.11 28.85
C PHE A 249 -5.23 -8.88 30.15
N ASN A 250 -6.26 -9.52 30.72
CA ASN A 250 -6.16 -10.35 31.92
C ASN A 250 -5.64 -11.75 31.54
N HIS A 251 -4.31 -11.93 31.47
CA HIS A 251 -3.69 -13.20 31.08
C HIS A 251 -3.88 -14.29 32.15
N PRO A 252 -4.56 -15.42 31.84
CA PRO A 252 -4.82 -16.49 32.81
C PRO A 252 -3.55 -17.30 33.12
N LEU A 253 -3.29 -17.51 34.41
CA LEU A 253 -2.14 -18.30 34.91
C LEU A 253 -2.47 -19.79 34.97
N ILE A 254 -1.50 -20.65 34.65
CA ILE A 254 -1.55 -22.11 34.87
C ILE A 254 -1.26 -22.44 36.34
N THR A 255 -0.33 -21.73 36.97
CA THR A 255 0.03 -21.92 38.38
C THR A 255 -0.42 -20.75 39.25
N PRO A 256 -1.70 -20.70 39.67
CA PRO A 256 -2.13 -19.79 40.72
C PRO A 256 -1.48 -20.18 42.04
N LEU A 257 -0.36 -19.54 42.39
CA LEU A 257 0.38 -19.71 43.66
C LEU A 257 -0.38 -19.13 44.88
N GLY A 258 -1.70 -19.24 44.89
CA GLY A 258 -2.61 -18.68 45.90
C GLY A 258 -2.87 -17.17 45.79
N LEU A 259 -2.18 -16.44 44.90
CA LEU A 259 -2.18 -14.97 44.86
C LEU A 259 -3.21 -14.34 43.91
N THR A 260 -3.39 -14.90 42.70
CA THR A 260 -4.34 -14.40 41.69
C THR A 260 -4.63 -15.47 40.63
N SER A 261 -5.76 -15.34 39.92
CA SER A 261 -6.14 -16.17 38.76
C SER A 261 -5.54 -15.68 37.44
N HIS A 262 -5.11 -14.42 37.37
CA HIS A 262 -4.62 -13.76 36.17
C HIS A 262 -3.61 -12.65 36.50
N ILE A 263 -2.84 -12.23 35.50
CA ILE A 263 -2.04 -11.01 35.53
C ILE A 263 -2.52 -10.06 34.44
N GLU A 264 -2.72 -8.78 34.76
CA GLU A 264 -3.02 -7.77 33.75
C GLU A 264 -1.75 -7.43 32.97
N LEU A 265 -1.83 -7.53 31.65
CA LEU A 265 -0.81 -7.06 30.71
C LEU A 265 -1.36 -5.83 29.98
N GLN A 266 -0.51 -4.82 29.76
CA GLN A 266 -0.86 -3.63 28.98
C GLN A 266 0.11 -3.34 27.83
N ALA A 267 -0.41 -2.77 26.74
CA ALA A 267 0.38 -2.22 25.64
C ALA A 267 -0.18 -0.87 25.17
N ARG A 268 0.66 0.17 25.22
CA ARG A 268 0.33 1.56 24.87
C ARG A 268 0.93 1.97 23.51
N ARG A 269 0.17 2.71 22.70
CA ARG A 269 0.67 3.45 21.52
C ARG A 269 0.02 4.84 21.47
N VAL A 270 0.78 5.80 20.96
CA VAL A 270 0.29 7.14 20.61
C VAL A 270 0.69 7.40 19.17
N MET A 271 -0.23 7.82 18.31
CA MET A 271 0.06 8.29 16.94
C MET A 271 -0.86 9.46 16.58
N ILE A 272 -0.49 10.26 15.58
CA ILE A 272 -1.26 11.42 15.11
C ILE A 272 -2.20 10.99 13.99
N ASN A 273 -3.45 11.46 14.01
CA ASN A 273 -4.42 11.20 12.95
C ASN A 273 -4.09 12.05 11.71
N GLU A 274 -3.57 11.42 10.66
CA GLU A 274 -3.12 12.06 9.41
C GLU A 274 -4.28 12.31 8.43
N SER A 275 -5.53 11.99 8.81
CA SER A 275 -6.73 12.28 8.03
C SER A 275 -7.10 13.77 8.09
N PHE A 276 -7.04 14.48 6.96
CA PHE A 276 -7.39 15.90 6.87
C PHE A 276 -8.86 16.11 6.49
N ARG A 277 -9.75 16.26 7.48
CA ARG A 277 -11.03 16.98 7.29
C ARG A 277 -10.76 18.49 7.13
N SER A 278 -11.79 19.29 6.82
CA SER A 278 -11.65 20.67 6.29
C SER A 278 -10.81 21.62 7.16
N THR A 279 -10.21 22.64 6.52
CA THR A 279 -9.14 23.46 7.10
C THR A 279 -9.64 24.54 8.06
N ARG A 280 -9.58 24.27 9.36
CA ARG A 280 -9.27 25.32 10.35
C ARG A 280 -7.74 25.48 10.43
N LEU A 281 -7.22 26.69 10.67
CA LEU A 281 -5.77 26.93 10.68
C LEU A 281 -5.08 26.12 11.79
N VAL A 282 -4.42 25.04 11.40
CA VAL A 282 -3.46 24.31 12.23
C VAL A 282 -2.23 25.20 12.42
N ASN A 283 -2.16 25.86 13.57
CA ASN A 283 -0.90 26.47 14.02
C ASN A 283 0.18 25.39 14.12
N LEU A 284 1.43 25.78 13.82
CA LEU A 284 2.60 24.90 13.81
C LEU A 284 2.63 23.97 15.02
N PRO A 285 3.00 22.67 14.84
CA PRO A 285 2.98 21.70 15.91
C PRO A 285 3.88 22.16 17.07
N PRO A 286 3.43 22.06 18.34
CA PRO A 286 4.30 22.29 19.47
C PRO A 286 5.51 21.36 19.39
N ALA A 287 6.71 21.90 19.61
CA ALA A 287 7.90 21.07 19.73
C ALA A 287 7.68 20.03 20.83
N LEU A 288 7.82 18.74 20.50
CA LEU A 288 7.62 17.64 21.44
C LEU A 288 8.66 17.71 22.55
N ALA A 289 8.28 18.31 23.68
CA ALA A 289 9.08 18.36 24.89
C ALA A 289 9.16 16.95 25.50
N GLN A 290 10.14 16.16 25.04
CA GLN A 290 10.61 15.01 25.81
C GLN A 290 11.07 15.52 27.20
N PRO A 291 10.66 14.89 28.31
CA PRO A 291 10.98 15.36 29.65
C PRO A 291 12.44 15.05 30.02
N THR A 292 13.36 15.88 29.53
CA THR A 292 14.77 15.88 29.95
C THR A 292 14.96 16.89 31.07
N LEU A 293 15.27 16.42 32.28
CA LEU A 293 15.42 17.24 33.47
C LEU A 293 16.74 18.04 33.46
N THR A 294 16.71 19.28 33.00
CA THR A 294 17.78 20.26 33.22
C THR A 294 17.18 21.63 33.58
N PRO A 295 17.35 22.12 34.82
CA PRO A 295 16.86 23.45 35.20
C PRO A 295 17.78 24.55 34.65
N SER A 296 17.20 25.56 34.00
CA SER A 296 17.88 26.81 33.67
C SER A 296 16.99 27.99 34.08
N LEU A 297 17.55 28.94 34.81
CA LEU A 297 16.82 30.07 35.40
C LEU A 297 17.06 31.35 34.58
N THR A 298 16.06 31.74 33.77
CA THR A 298 16.01 33.06 33.13
C THR A 298 14.59 33.63 33.26
N PRO A 299 14.40 34.82 33.85
CA PRO A 299 13.07 35.39 34.08
C PRO A 299 12.46 36.02 32.81
N LEU A 300 11.12 36.03 32.76
CA LEU A 300 10.34 36.68 31.69
C LEU A 300 10.09 38.18 32.02
N PRO A 301 10.03 39.09 31.02
CA PRO A 301 9.75 40.52 31.28
C PRO A 301 8.37 40.80 31.89
N SER A 302 8.26 41.91 32.64
CA SER A 302 7.06 42.30 33.39
C SER A 302 5.96 42.93 32.51
N ASN A 303 4.70 42.71 32.91
CA ASN A 303 3.57 43.50 32.45
C ASN A 303 3.60 44.94 33.03
N THR A 304 2.90 45.87 32.38
CA THR A 304 2.57 47.22 32.90
C THR A 304 1.07 47.50 32.68
N PRO A 305 0.26 47.76 33.72
CA PRO A 305 -1.19 47.97 33.62
C PRO A 305 -1.65 49.42 33.86
N LEU A 306 -2.80 49.84 33.32
CA LEU A 306 -3.67 50.95 33.80
C LEU A 306 -5.08 50.91 33.09
N PRO A 307 -6.12 51.72 33.45
CA PRO A 307 -7.12 51.22 34.41
C PRO A 307 -8.63 51.37 34.04
N SER A 308 -9.44 50.55 34.72
CA SER A 308 -10.70 50.86 35.46
C SER A 308 -11.86 51.73 34.90
N GLU A 309 -13.01 51.06 34.78
CA GLU A 309 -14.42 51.43 35.11
C GLU A 309 -14.90 52.88 35.36
N THR A 310 -16.10 53.20 34.84
CA THR A 310 -17.25 53.77 35.60
C THR A 310 -18.61 53.46 34.87
N PRO A 311 -19.84 53.81 35.33
CA PRO A 311 -20.87 52.78 35.55
C PRO A 311 -22.17 52.88 34.70
N LEU A 312 -23.08 51.91 34.92
CA LEU A 312 -24.41 51.77 34.32
C LEU A 312 -25.45 52.79 34.86
N PRO A 313 -26.49 53.13 34.07
CA PRO A 313 -27.86 52.86 34.55
C PRO A 313 -28.88 52.36 33.48
N THR A 314 -29.46 51.20 33.77
CA THR A 314 -30.90 50.89 33.77
C THR A 314 -31.83 51.40 32.64
N PHE A 315 -32.24 50.46 31.78
CA PHE A 315 -33.49 50.34 30.99
C PHE A 315 -34.20 51.56 30.37
N THR A 316 -34.40 51.47 29.04
CA THR A 316 -35.60 51.99 28.33
C THR A 316 -35.92 51.05 27.15
N PRO A 317 -37.16 50.57 26.97
CA PRO A 317 -37.49 49.61 25.91
C PRO A 317 -37.95 50.31 24.62
N THR A 318 -37.12 50.40 23.58
CA THR A 318 -37.55 50.97 22.28
C THR A 318 -36.75 50.46 21.07
N ARG A 319 -37.50 49.97 20.07
CA ARG A 319 -37.16 49.70 18.65
C ARG A 319 -36.09 48.64 18.34
N THR A 320 -36.55 47.66 17.55
CA THR A 320 -35.76 46.74 16.72
C THR A 320 -34.74 47.50 15.86
N PRO A 321 -33.45 47.14 15.88
CA PRO A 321 -32.52 47.54 14.83
C PRO A 321 -32.83 46.75 13.54
N THR A 322 -32.91 47.43 12.41
CA THR A 322 -32.96 46.78 11.08
C THR A 322 -31.74 45.88 10.92
N ALA A 323 -31.91 44.73 10.28
CA ALA A 323 -30.80 43.81 9.99
C ALA A 323 -29.65 44.55 9.28
N LEU A 324 -28.44 44.39 9.81
CA LEU A 324 -27.22 44.81 9.12
C LEU A 324 -27.13 44.01 7.80
N PRO A 325 -26.75 44.61 6.67
CA PRO A 325 -26.56 43.84 5.44
C PRO A 325 -25.49 42.77 5.70
N THR A 326 -25.87 41.50 5.49
CA THR A 326 -24.94 40.37 5.55
C THR A 326 -23.79 40.63 4.57
N GLU A 327 -22.55 40.44 5.03
CA GLU A 327 -21.37 40.36 4.16
C GLU A 327 -21.61 39.27 3.11
N THR A 328 -22.00 39.66 1.90
CA THR A 328 -22.16 38.73 0.78
C THR A 328 -20.80 38.10 0.52
N THR A 329 -20.70 36.77 0.67
CA THR A 329 -19.49 36.00 0.37
C THR A 329 -19.03 36.31 -1.05
N THR A 330 -18.01 37.15 -1.17
CA THR A 330 -17.45 37.52 -2.48
C THR A 330 -16.87 36.24 -3.07
N PRO A 331 -17.33 35.78 -4.24
CA PRO A 331 -16.86 34.53 -4.80
C PRO A 331 -15.36 34.62 -5.05
N THR A 332 -14.60 33.62 -4.56
CA THR A 332 -13.18 33.48 -4.86
C THR A 332 -12.99 33.61 -6.37
N PRO A 333 -12.16 34.56 -6.86
CA PRO A 333 -12.08 34.84 -8.29
C PRO A 333 -11.63 33.59 -9.03
N THR A 334 -12.36 33.24 -10.10
CA THR A 334 -12.08 32.08 -10.94
C THR A 334 -10.62 32.12 -11.42
N PRO A 335 -9.82 31.05 -11.23
CA PRO A 335 -8.45 31.01 -11.70
C PRO A 335 -8.36 31.30 -13.21
N ASP A 336 -7.44 32.21 -13.57
CA ASP A 336 -7.08 32.48 -14.95
C ASP A 336 -6.13 31.39 -15.45
N CYS A 337 -6.53 30.69 -16.51
CA CYS A 337 -5.74 29.62 -17.12
C CYS A 337 -4.49 30.11 -17.83
N THR A 338 -4.40 31.39 -18.23
CA THR A 338 -3.19 31.98 -18.81
C THR A 338 -2.05 32.11 -17.79
N LEU A 339 -2.39 32.07 -16.49
CA LEU A 339 -1.45 32.08 -15.36
C LEU A 339 -1.02 30.67 -14.91
N VAL A 340 -1.59 29.61 -15.49
CA VAL A 340 -1.22 28.20 -15.21
C VAL A 340 -0.30 27.71 -16.32
N THR A 341 1.00 27.54 -16.01
CA THR A 341 2.05 27.40 -17.03
C THR A 341 3.09 26.32 -16.70
N LEU A 342 3.79 25.84 -17.73
CA LEU A 342 4.93 24.93 -17.58
C LEU A 342 6.14 25.69 -17.03
N ASP A 343 6.63 25.32 -15.84
CA ASP A 343 7.88 25.83 -15.26
C ASP A 343 9.10 25.01 -15.70
N GLY A 344 8.89 23.73 -16.05
CA GLY A 344 9.88 22.83 -16.63
C GLY A 344 9.54 21.36 -16.41
N ALA A 345 10.42 20.46 -16.86
CA ALA A 345 10.31 19.03 -16.59
C ALA A 345 11.69 18.38 -16.38
N THR A 346 11.72 17.24 -15.69
CA THR A 346 12.92 16.45 -15.40
C THR A 346 12.61 14.95 -15.44
N LEU A 347 13.64 14.13 -15.71
CA LEU A 347 13.61 12.68 -15.51
C LEU A 347 14.45 12.37 -14.27
N THR A 348 13.83 11.77 -13.25
CA THR A 348 14.42 11.56 -11.93
C THR A 348 14.16 10.11 -11.52
N ASP A 349 15.21 9.29 -11.45
CA ASP A 349 15.11 7.84 -11.24
C ASP A 349 14.06 7.19 -12.17
N ARG A 350 12.99 6.63 -11.63
CA ARG A 350 11.88 6.00 -12.37
C ARG A 350 10.73 6.96 -12.72
N TYR A 351 10.87 8.26 -12.47
CA TYR A 351 9.82 9.26 -12.63
C TYR A 351 10.06 10.21 -13.81
N LEU A 352 8.99 10.50 -14.56
CA LEU A 352 8.85 11.77 -15.26
C LEU A 352 8.23 12.77 -14.28
N GLN A 353 8.87 13.93 -14.11
CA GLN A 353 8.40 15.00 -13.24
C GLN A 353 8.13 16.27 -14.07
N ILE A 354 6.96 16.88 -13.90
CA ILE A 354 6.55 18.10 -14.58
C ILE A 354 6.24 19.17 -13.52
N ARG A 355 6.95 20.28 -13.60
CA ARG A 355 6.83 21.43 -12.68
C ARG A 355 5.85 22.42 -13.31
N VAL A 356 4.73 22.67 -12.62
CA VAL A 356 3.65 23.55 -13.07
C VAL A 356 3.56 24.75 -12.14
N ARG A 357 3.64 25.94 -12.73
CA ARG A 357 3.50 27.22 -12.03
C ARG A 357 2.06 27.69 -12.12
N ASN A 358 1.44 27.96 -10.97
CA ASN A 358 0.14 28.61 -10.90
C ASN A 358 0.33 30.05 -10.39
N ALA A 359 0.43 31.01 -11.31
CA ALA A 359 0.66 32.42 -10.99
C ALA A 359 -0.61 33.19 -10.58
N ASN A 360 -1.77 32.51 -10.44
CA ASN A 360 -2.94 33.10 -9.79
C ASN A 360 -2.63 33.45 -8.34
N THR A 361 -3.05 34.63 -7.87
CA THR A 361 -2.66 35.16 -6.55
C THR A 361 -3.38 34.51 -5.37
N VAL A 362 -4.61 34.03 -5.57
CA VAL A 362 -5.46 33.45 -4.51
C VAL A 362 -6.19 32.16 -4.92
N ALA A 363 -6.16 31.82 -6.21
CA ALA A 363 -7.04 30.82 -6.79
C ALA A 363 -6.26 29.53 -7.18
N PRO A 364 -6.45 28.40 -6.47
CA PRO A 364 -5.80 27.15 -6.83
C PRO A 364 -6.51 26.49 -8.02
N VAL A 365 -5.81 25.57 -8.69
CA VAL A 365 -6.41 24.67 -9.69
C VAL A 365 -6.20 23.21 -9.28
N PHE A 366 -6.96 22.29 -9.84
CA PHE A 366 -6.90 20.86 -9.49
C PHE A 366 -6.64 20.04 -10.75
N ILE A 367 -5.72 19.07 -10.73
CA ILE A 367 -5.56 18.17 -11.89
C ILE A 367 -6.79 17.27 -12.02
N THR A 368 -7.31 17.16 -13.25
CA THR A 368 -8.57 16.46 -13.57
C THR A 368 -8.40 15.37 -14.61
N ARG A 369 -7.37 15.51 -15.46
CA ARG A 369 -7.02 14.55 -16.50
C ARG A 369 -5.54 14.69 -16.87
N ALA A 370 -4.90 13.59 -17.26
CA ALA A 370 -3.53 13.56 -17.75
C ALA A 370 -3.46 12.70 -19.01
N GLU A 371 -3.01 13.29 -20.12
CA GLU A 371 -2.64 12.56 -21.34
C GLU A 371 -1.10 12.50 -21.39
N VAL A 372 -0.52 11.36 -21.08
CA VAL A 372 0.94 11.17 -20.99
C VAL A 372 1.44 10.46 -22.23
N ASN A 373 2.19 11.20 -23.05
CA ASN A 373 2.89 10.65 -24.21
C ASN A 373 4.15 9.94 -23.73
N TRP A 374 4.37 8.69 -24.13
CA TRP A 374 5.60 7.96 -23.84
C TRP A 374 5.83 6.83 -24.87
N SER A 375 6.95 6.13 -24.78
CA SER A 375 7.19 4.94 -25.60
C SER A 375 8.02 3.89 -24.88
N LYS A 376 7.87 2.63 -25.31
CA LYS A 376 8.63 1.50 -24.77
C LYS A 376 10.03 1.47 -25.37
N HIS A 377 11.06 1.45 -24.53
CA HIS A 377 12.43 1.28 -24.99
C HIS A 377 12.66 -0.18 -25.42
N ALA A 378 13.45 -0.41 -26.47
CA ALA A 378 13.65 -1.75 -27.05
C ALA A 378 14.25 -2.79 -26.07
N LEU A 379 14.97 -2.32 -25.03
CA LEU A 379 15.50 -3.18 -23.96
C LEU A 379 14.52 -3.42 -22.80
N TYR A 380 13.45 -2.62 -22.69
CA TYR A 380 12.43 -2.70 -21.64
C TYR A 380 11.01 -2.75 -22.26
N PRO A 381 10.68 -3.77 -23.09
CA PRO A 381 9.37 -3.90 -23.71
C PRO A 381 8.23 -4.14 -22.69
N GLY A 382 8.59 -4.58 -21.48
CA GLY A 382 7.68 -4.73 -20.36
C GLY A 382 7.41 -3.46 -19.55
N MET A 383 8.04 -2.31 -19.84
CA MET A 383 7.83 -1.06 -19.08
C MET A 383 6.37 -0.60 -19.18
N TYR A 384 5.82 -0.09 -18.07
CA TYR A 384 4.44 0.41 -17.95
C TYR A 384 4.37 1.65 -17.03
N ALA A 385 3.31 2.45 -17.19
CA ALA A 385 2.98 3.56 -16.28
C ALA A 385 2.18 3.02 -15.09
N ASP A 386 2.46 3.46 -13.86
CA ASP A 386 2.06 2.71 -12.65
C ASP A 386 1.37 3.58 -11.57
N GLU A 387 1.86 4.80 -11.37
CA GLU A 387 1.36 5.72 -10.35
C GLU A 387 1.49 7.18 -10.79
N MET A 388 0.49 8.01 -10.47
CA MET A 388 0.59 9.47 -10.56
C MET A 388 0.41 10.12 -9.18
N SER A 389 1.30 11.04 -8.86
CA SER A 389 1.32 11.78 -7.59
C SER A 389 1.75 13.23 -7.78
N ILE A 390 1.50 14.05 -6.76
CA ILE A 390 2.20 15.33 -6.57
C ILE A 390 3.35 15.07 -5.61
N VAL A 391 4.55 15.61 -5.87
CA VAL A 391 5.73 15.40 -5.02
C VAL A 391 5.42 15.82 -3.57
N GLY A 392 5.68 14.90 -2.63
CA GLY A 392 5.36 15.10 -1.21
C GLY A 392 3.90 14.82 -0.82
N ARG A 393 3.07 14.29 -1.73
CA ARG A 393 1.68 13.89 -1.48
C ARG A 393 1.44 12.44 -1.91
N SER A 394 0.42 11.81 -1.31
CA SER A 394 -0.01 10.47 -1.72
C SER A 394 -0.50 10.43 -3.16
N ALA A 395 -0.36 9.28 -3.82
CA ALA A 395 -0.83 9.06 -5.18
C ALA A 395 -2.35 9.24 -5.34
N PHE A 396 -2.73 10.05 -6.34
CA PHE A 396 -4.14 10.28 -6.71
C PHE A 396 -4.61 9.34 -7.82
N TRP A 397 -3.70 8.71 -8.57
CA TRP A 397 -3.99 7.56 -9.42
C TRP A 397 -2.96 6.45 -9.19
N LYS A 398 -3.44 5.20 -9.12
CA LYS A 398 -2.63 3.98 -9.06
C LYS A 398 -3.26 2.94 -9.99
N GLY A 399 -2.52 2.47 -10.98
CA GLY A 399 -2.98 1.42 -11.88
C GLY A 399 -1.94 1.14 -12.96
N PRO A 400 -1.60 -0.12 -13.25
CA PRO A 400 -0.60 -0.43 -14.25
C PRO A 400 -1.19 -0.30 -15.66
N ASP A 401 -0.83 0.77 -16.38
CA ASP A 401 -1.10 0.93 -17.80
C ASP A 401 0.08 0.49 -18.65
N TYR A 402 -0.11 -0.67 -19.29
CA TYR A 402 0.87 -1.34 -20.14
C TYR A 402 0.97 -0.76 -21.55
N ALA A 403 0.16 0.23 -21.94
CA ALA A 403 0.04 0.73 -23.31
C ALA A 403 0.34 2.24 -23.44
N PRO A 404 1.42 2.66 -24.13
CA PRO A 404 1.54 4.05 -24.55
C PRO A 404 0.44 4.38 -25.59
N ASN A 405 -0.29 5.49 -25.48
CA ASN A 405 -0.18 6.57 -24.50
C ASN A 405 -1.16 6.44 -23.33
N THR A 406 -0.69 6.77 -22.14
CA THR A 406 -1.48 6.69 -20.90
C THR A 406 -2.41 7.89 -20.80
N VAL A 407 -3.71 7.62 -20.77
CA VAL A 407 -4.76 8.63 -20.58
C VAL A 407 -5.48 8.29 -19.29
N VAL A 408 -5.53 9.25 -18.35
CA VAL A 408 -6.11 9.05 -17.02
C VAL A 408 -7.01 10.23 -16.66
N ASP A 409 -8.22 9.97 -16.17
CA ASP A 409 -9.14 10.98 -15.64
C ASP A 409 -9.98 10.49 -14.45
N GLY A 410 -10.97 11.29 -14.04
CA GLY A 410 -11.86 10.98 -12.91
C GLY A 410 -12.70 9.71 -13.05
N THR A 411 -12.70 9.04 -14.21
CA THR A 411 -13.41 7.77 -14.43
C THR A 411 -12.52 6.53 -14.25
N ASP A 412 -11.21 6.68 -14.11
CA ASP A 412 -10.27 5.57 -13.94
C ASP A 412 -10.48 4.81 -12.62
N PRO A 413 -10.50 3.46 -12.63
CA PRO A 413 -10.58 2.65 -11.39
C PRO A 413 -9.46 2.89 -10.38
N GLY A 414 -8.33 3.48 -10.81
CA GLY A 414 -7.21 3.87 -9.98
C GLY A 414 -7.30 5.28 -9.37
N TRP A 415 -8.22 6.12 -9.84
CA TRP A 415 -8.33 7.53 -9.49
C TRP A 415 -9.01 7.75 -8.12
N LYS A 416 -8.63 8.84 -7.44
CA LYS A 416 -9.14 9.21 -6.11
C LYS A 416 -9.77 10.59 -6.13
N ASP A 417 -11.10 10.59 -6.13
CA ASP A 417 -11.91 11.81 -6.13
C ASP A 417 -12.59 12.09 -4.78
N ASP A 418 -12.93 11.04 -4.01
CA ASP A 418 -13.58 11.08 -2.70
C ASP A 418 -13.02 12.19 -1.79
N ALA A 419 -13.83 13.17 -1.41
CA ALA A 419 -13.41 14.20 -0.46
C ALA A 419 -12.93 13.56 0.86
N PRO A 420 -11.72 13.91 1.37
CA PRO A 420 -10.91 15.09 1.07
C PRO A 420 -9.82 14.93 -0.02
N THR A 421 -9.79 13.84 -0.80
CA THR A 421 -8.65 13.52 -1.68
C THR A 421 -8.40 14.48 -2.85
N TYR A 422 -9.31 15.41 -3.18
CA TYR A 422 -8.99 16.48 -4.12
C TYR A 422 -7.78 17.34 -3.70
N TYR A 423 -7.39 17.36 -2.41
CA TYR A 423 -6.14 18.01 -1.97
C TYR A 423 -4.87 17.34 -2.51
N ILE A 424 -4.86 16.02 -2.75
CA ILE A 424 -3.70 15.36 -3.41
C ILE A 424 -3.67 15.60 -4.93
N ARG A 425 -4.69 16.28 -5.48
CA ARG A 425 -4.76 16.78 -6.86
C ARG A 425 -4.57 18.30 -6.99
N LYS A 426 -4.41 19.04 -5.88
CA LYS A 426 -4.40 20.52 -5.84
C LYS A 426 -3.05 21.14 -6.24
N PHE A 427 -3.09 22.17 -7.07
CA PHE A 427 -1.97 23.04 -7.45
C PHE A 427 -2.22 24.42 -6.85
N ASP A 428 -1.47 24.73 -5.79
CA ASP A 428 -1.70 25.89 -4.94
C ASP A 428 -1.45 27.24 -5.65
N ALA A 429 -2.06 28.30 -5.15
CA ALA A 429 -1.94 29.64 -5.71
C ALA A 429 -0.55 30.26 -5.42
N ALA A 430 -0.05 31.07 -6.36
CA ALA A 430 1.29 31.67 -6.38
C ALA A 430 2.49 30.70 -6.35
N GLU A 431 2.26 29.39 -6.44
CA GLU A 431 3.25 28.34 -6.19
C GLU A 431 3.71 27.59 -7.45
N VAL A 432 4.81 26.83 -7.32
CA VAL A 432 5.25 25.86 -8.33
C VAL A 432 5.13 24.42 -7.78
N THR A 433 4.08 23.73 -8.23
CA THR A 433 3.79 22.36 -7.80
C THR A 433 4.38 21.36 -8.79
N THR A 434 4.95 20.26 -8.30
CA THR A 434 5.56 19.21 -9.15
C THR A 434 4.63 18.00 -9.23
N TRP A 435 4.06 17.78 -10.41
CA TRP A 435 3.41 16.52 -10.79
C TRP A 435 4.47 15.47 -11.15
N GLN A 436 4.19 14.19 -10.90
CA GLN A 436 5.04 13.10 -11.35
C GLN A 436 4.25 11.85 -11.71
N ILE A 437 4.82 11.06 -12.62
CA ILE A 437 4.36 9.71 -12.97
C ILE A 437 5.51 8.70 -12.84
N LEU A 438 5.22 7.56 -12.23
CA LEU A 438 6.15 6.43 -12.06
C LEU A 438 6.07 5.47 -13.26
N PHE A 439 7.23 5.06 -13.76
CA PHE A 439 7.36 3.98 -14.74
C PHE A 439 8.00 2.73 -14.11
N THR A 440 7.20 1.68 -13.98
CA THR A 440 7.59 0.40 -13.39
C THR A 440 7.96 -0.60 -14.48
N ASN A 441 8.76 -1.61 -14.14
CA ASN A 441 9.36 -2.58 -15.06
C ASN A 441 10.24 -1.99 -16.20
N GLY A 442 10.61 -0.71 -16.07
CA GLY A 442 11.60 -0.01 -16.89
C GLY A 442 13.00 0.04 -16.25
N PRO A 443 13.93 0.85 -16.78
CA PRO A 443 15.26 1.03 -16.21
C PRO A 443 15.22 1.65 -14.81
N ALA A 444 16.24 1.41 -14.00
CA ALA A 444 16.40 2.05 -12.69
C ALA A 444 16.48 3.60 -12.77
N MET A 445 16.97 4.13 -13.90
CA MET A 445 17.03 5.56 -14.19
C MET A 445 16.56 5.81 -15.63
N LEU A 446 15.43 6.50 -15.81
CA LEU A 446 14.87 6.84 -17.13
C LEU A 446 15.82 7.70 -17.96
N SER A 447 16.53 8.63 -17.31
CA SER A 447 17.51 9.54 -17.93
C SER A 447 18.66 8.85 -18.67
N ASN A 448 18.90 7.55 -18.41
CA ASN A 448 19.93 6.77 -19.11
C ASN A 448 19.45 6.22 -20.47
N TYR A 449 18.13 6.21 -20.73
CA TYR A 449 17.52 5.59 -21.92
C TYR A 449 16.50 6.49 -22.64
N PHE A 450 16.03 7.54 -21.97
CA PHE A 450 15.02 8.46 -22.45
C PHE A 450 15.46 9.92 -22.30
N THR A 451 14.92 10.77 -23.17
CA THR A 451 14.99 12.22 -23.10
C THR A 451 13.60 12.78 -22.83
N LEU A 452 13.48 14.04 -22.38
CA LEU A 452 12.18 14.70 -22.27
C LEU A 452 11.43 14.82 -23.61
N GLY A 453 12.16 14.74 -24.74
CA GLY A 453 11.57 14.66 -26.08
C GLY A 453 10.78 13.37 -26.34
N ASN A 454 11.05 12.29 -25.60
CA ASN A 454 10.25 11.06 -25.64
C ASN A 454 8.87 11.22 -24.98
N PHE A 455 8.70 12.26 -24.16
CA PHE A 455 7.46 12.56 -23.42
C PHE A 455 6.77 13.85 -23.90
N ALA A 456 7.35 14.54 -24.87
CA ALA A 456 6.83 15.79 -25.43
C ALA A 456 5.42 15.60 -26.00
N GLY A 457 4.52 16.56 -25.74
CA GLY A 457 3.08 16.43 -26.02
C GLY A 457 2.25 15.90 -24.84
N THR A 458 2.88 15.40 -23.76
CA THR A 458 2.20 15.10 -22.50
C THR A 458 1.43 16.33 -22.02
N THR A 459 0.12 16.22 -21.79
CA THR A 459 -0.76 17.34 -21.41
C THR A 459 -1.47 17.05 -20.10
N LEU A 460 -1.27 17.94 -19.13
CA LEU A 460 -1.97 17.94 -17.85
C LEU A 460 -3.15 18.90 -17.93
N TYR A 461 -4.33 18.46 -17.52
CA TYR A 461 -5.58 19.22 -17.55
C TYR A 461 -6.00 19.60 -16.14
N PHE A 462 -6.53 20.82 -15.99
CA PHE A 462 -6.91 21.36 -14.69
C PHE A 462 -8.31 21.96 -14.67
N GLY A 463 -9.02 21.66 -13.58
CA GLY A 463 -10.24 22.33 -13.18
C GLY A 463 -9.95 23.60 -12.39
N THR A 464 -10.73 24.64 -12.69
CA THR A 464 -10.71 25.95 -12.03
C THR A 464 -11.78 26.08 -10.94
N GLN A 465 -12.75 25.16 -10.91
CA GLN A 465 -13.71 25.02 -9.81
C GLN A 465 -13.13 24.14 -8.71
N TRP A 466 -13.61 24.34 -7.47
CA TRP A 466 -13.15 23.57 -6.32
C TRP A 466 -13.37 22.06 -6.52
N GLY A 467 -12.40 21.25 -6.10
CA GLY A 467 -12.39 19.80 -6.37
C GLY A 467 -12.00 19.39 -7.80
N GLY A 468 -12.07 20.29 -8.78
CA GLY A 468 -11.79 19.97 -10.18
C GLY A 468 -12.98 19.37 -10.93
N VAL A 469 -14.21 19.78 -10.64
CA VAL A 469 -15.43 19.31 -11.34
C VAL A 469 -15.60 19.85 -12.78
N ASN A 470 -14.70 20.72 -13.24
CA ASN A 470 -14.61 21.20 -14.62
C ASN A 470 -13.20 20.96 -15.19
N THR A 471 -13.00 21.18 -16.49
CA THR A 471 -11.67 21.14 -17.11
C THR A 471 -11.52 22.33 -18.05
N ASN A 472 -10.73 23.32 -17.62
CA ASN A 472 -10.66 24.64 -18.26
C ASN A 472 -9.23 25.04 -18.63
N CYS A 473 -8.21 24.61 -17.87
CA CYS A 473 -6.81 24.91 -18.16
C CYS A 473 -6.08 23.66 -18.65
N GLN A 474 -5.02 23.83 -19.45
CA GLN A 474 -4.15 22.74 -19.88
C GLN A 474 -2.69 23.20 -19.92
N VAL A 475 -1.77 22.31 -19.55
CA VAL A 475 -0.32 22.53 -19.62
C VAL A 475 0.31 21.36 -20.36
N THR A 476 0.80 21.63 -21.58
CA THR A 476 1.47 20.65 -22.43
C THR A 476 2.98 20.74 -22.31
N LEU A 477 3.65 19.59 -22.20
CA LEU A 477 5.11 19.45 -22.22
C LEU A 477 5.64 19.73 -23.64
N VAL A 478 6.04 20.98 -23.88
CA VAL A 478 6.56 21.48 -25.16
C VAL A 478 8.02 21.97 -25.02
N GLY A 479 8.67 22.28 -26.14
CA GLY A 479 10.04 22.81 -26.16
C GLY A 479 11.16 21.75 -26.16
N TYR A 480 10.83 20.48 -25.93
CA TYR A 480 11.76 19.36 -25.99
C TYR A 480 11.61 18.64 -27.35
N PRO A 481 12.64 18.64 -28.23
CA PRO A 481 12.53 17.99 -29.53
C PRO A 481 12.47 16.47 -29.37
N THR A 482 11.50 15.81 -29.99
CA THR A 482 11.43 14.35 -30.04
C THR A 482 12.71 13.79 -30.67
N PRO A 483 13.40 12.84 -30.02
CA PRO A 483 14.66 12.32 -30.55
C PRO A 483 14.41 11.60 -31.87
N THR A 484 15.08 12.04 -32.92
CA THR A 484 15.11 11.33 -34.21
C THR A 484 15.64 9.92 -33.99
N PRO A 485 14.98 8.86 -34.51
CA PRO A 485 15.46 7.49 -34.37
C PRO A 485 16.92 7.38 -34.82
N PRO A 486 17.82 6.77 -34.00
CA PRO A 486 19.24 6.73 -34.32
C PRO A 486 19.48 5.89 -35.58
N SER A 487 20.01 6.53 -36.63
CA SER A 487 20.27 5.91 -37.93
C SER A 487 21.44 4.91 -37.95
N VAL A 488 21.98 4.54 -36.78
CA VAL A 488 23.04 3.53 -36.65
C VAL A 488 22.44 2.13 -36.64
N THR A 489 22.99 1.25 -37.48
CA THR A 489 22.70 -0.19 -37.46
C THR A 489 22.87 -0.73 -36.03
N PRO A 490 21.92 -1.52 -35.49
CA PRO A 490 22.01 -2.01 -34.12
C PRO A 490 23.31 -2.80 -33.93
N THR A 491 24.19 -2.29 -33.07
CA THR A 491 25.34 -3.04 -32.57
C THR A 491 24.80 -4.30 -31.88
N ARG A 492 25.42 -5.47 -32.12
CA ARG A 492 24.99 -6.72 -31.49
C ARG A 492 25.03 -6.57 -29.96
N THR A 493 23.86 -6.47 -29.34
CA THR A 493 23.69 -6.68 -27.90
C THR A 493 24.28 -8.05 -27.57
N PRO A 494 25.16 -8.18 -26.56
CA PRO A 494 25.68 -9.49 -26.16
C PRO A 494 24.51 -10.37 -25.71
N THR A 495 24.35 -11.53 -26.36
CA THR A 495 23.34 -12.51 -25.98
C THR A 495 23.77 -13.16 -24.66
N PRO A 496 22.98 -13.04 -23.57
CA PRO A 496 23.27 -13.74 -22.33
C PRO A 496 22.99 -15.24 -22.52
N VAL A 497 23.71 -16.08 -21.80
CA VAL A 497 23.63 -17.54 -21.89
C VAL A 497 22.79 -18.06 -20.73
N CYS A 498 22.15 -19.22 -20.84
CA CYS A 498 21.31 -19.76 -19.76
C CYS A 498 22.08 -20.09 -18.46
N ALA A 499 23.42 -20.03 -18.46
CA ALA A 499 24.28 -20.08 -17.27
C ALA A 499 24.38 -18.74 -16.51
N ASP A 500 23.88 -17.64 -17.09
CA ASP A 500 23.90 -16.29 -16.50
C ASP A 500 22.80 -16.06 -15.46
N TYR A 501 21.99 -17.08 -15.15
CA TYR A 501 20.83 -16.96 -14.25
C TYR A 501 20.90 -17.98 -13.12
N VAL A 502 21.22 -17.50 -11.91
CA VAL A 502 21.23 -18.34 -10.71
C VAL A 502 19.88 -18.25 -10.04
N VAL A 503 19.04 -19.28 -10.21
CA VAL A 503 17.79 -19.47 -9.48
C VAL A 503 18.07 -20.23 -8.17
N SER A 504 17.35 -19.91 -7.10
CA SER A 504 17.45 -20.61 -5.81
C SER A 504 16.12 -20.55 -5.05
N PHE A 505 15.69 -21.67 -4.49
CA PHE A 505 14.56 -21.73 -3.56
C PHE A 505 14.94 -21.07 -2.23
N MET A 506 14.07 -20.22 -1.68
CA MET A 506 14.34 -19.39 -0.49
C MET A 506 13.35 -19.61 0.67
N GLY A 507 12.49 -20.63 0.58
CA GLY A 507 11.50 -20.96 1.60
C GLY A 507 10.07 -20.50 1.29
N PHE A 508 9.16 -21.00 2.11
CA PHE A 508 7.76 -20.59 2.17
C PHE A 508 7.60 -19.31 3.01
N GLU A 509 6.50 -18.61 2.82
CA GLU A 509 6.03 -17.51 3.67
C GLU A 509 4.54 -17.72 4.04
N THR A 510 3.93 -16.77 4.76
CA THR A 510 2.49 -16.80 5.08
C THR A 510 1.62 -16.48 3.86
N ASN A 511 0.33 -16.81 3.94
CA ASN A 511 -0.64 -16.70 2.83
C ASN A 511 -0.28 -17.59 1.64
N GLY A 512 0.18 -18.82 1.86
CA GLY A 512 0.51 -19.78 0.79
C GLY A 512 1.77 -19.48 -0.04
N VAL A 513 2.31 -18.26 0.04
CA VAL A 513 3.46 -17.78 -0.77
C VAL A 513 4.67 -18.72 -0.71
N VAL A 514 5.24 -19.00 -1.89
CA VAL A 514 6.57 -19.60 -2.07
C VAL A 514 7.53 -18.54 -2.62
N ARG A 515 8.72 -18.40 -2.01
CA ARG A 515 9.77 -17.50 -2.51
C ARG A 515 10.88 -18.28 -3.20
N PHE A 516 11.08 -17.95 -4.48
CA PHE A 516 12.34 -18.16 -5.18
C PHE A 516 13.15 -16.86 -5.24
N ARG A 517 14.42 -16.96 -5.60
CA ARG A 517 15.30 -15.84 -5.92
C ARG A 517 16.04 -16.13 -7.20
N VAL A 518 16.15 -15.13 -8.06
CA VAL A 518 16.95 -15.16 -9.29
C VAL A 518 18.01 -14.06 -9.23
N ARG A 519 19.23 -14.39 -9.65
CA ARG A 519 20.31 -13.42 -9.87
C ARG A 519 20.72 -13.45 -11.33
N ASN A 520 20.70 -12.28 -11.98
CA ASN A 520 21.30 -12.07 -13.30
C ASN A 520 22.81 -11.82 -13.11
N THR A 521 23.64 -12.78 -13.48
CA THR A 521 25.11 -12.65 -13.53
C THR A 521 25.64 -12.32 -14.92
N GLY A 522 24.75 -12.22 -15.92
CA GLY A 522 25.08 -11.88 -17.30
C GLY A 522 25.29 -10.38 -17.53
N THR A 523 25.56 -10.03 -18.79
CA THR A 523 25.83 -8.65 -19.22
C THR A 523 24.65 -7.94 -19.90
N ALA A 524 23.52 -8.63 -20.04
CA ALA A 524 22.31 -8.11 -20.69
C ALA A 524 21.08 -8.22 -19.77
N ILE A 525 20.05 -7.44 -20.06
CA ILE A 525 18.78 -7.42 -19.31
C ILE A 525 18.02 -8.72 -19.59
N ALA A 526 17.70 -9.46 -18.53
CA ALA A 526 16.90 -10.67 -18.60
C ALA A 526 15.42 -10.30 -18.48
N ASN A 527 14.58 -10.79 -19.38
CA ASN A 527 13.13 -10.67 -19.27
C ASN A 527 12.56 -12.06 -18.96
N LEU A 528 11.83 -12.19 -17.85
CA LEU A 528 11.07 -13.42 -17.56
C LEU A 528 9.94 -13.56 -18.60
N THR A 529 9.88 -14.68 -19.30
CA THR A 529 8.98 -14.95 -20.44
C THR A 529 8.19 -16.25 -20.34
N GLY A 530 8.33 -16.97 -19.23
CA GLY A 530 7.53 -18.16 -18.94
C GLY A 530 7.99 -18.88 -17.68
N PHE A 531 7.24 -19.88 -17.26
CA PHE A 531 7.59 -20.77 -16.15
C PHE A 531 6.96 -22.16 -16.30
N THR A 532 7.53 -23.09 -15.55
CA THR A 532 6.94 -24.37 -15.16
C THR A 532 7.03 -24.43 -13.65
N ILE A 533 5.93 -24.38 -12.92
CA ILE A 533 5.91 -24.37 -11.45
C ILE A 533 5.34 -25.71 -10.97
N ALA A 534 6.12 -26.44 -10.18
CA ALA A 534 5.74 -27.74 -9.66
C ALA A 534 5.48 -27.70 -8.15
N TRP A 535 4.55 -28.51 -7.67
CA TRP A 535 4.30 -28.81 -6.26
C TRP A 535 4.01 -30.33 -6.09
N ASN A 536 4.92 -31.13 -6.64
CA ASN A 536 4.82 -32.59 -6.78
C ASN A 536 5.00 -33.30 -5.42
N THR A 537 3.89 -33.63 -4.74
CA THR A 537 3.91 -34.12 -3.34
C THR A 537 4.46 -35.54 -3.13
N TYR A 538 4.73 -36.28 -4.22
CA TYR A 538 5.21 -37.67 -4.31
C TYR A 538 4.76 -38.64 -3.20
N ASN A 539 3.72 -39.43 -3.48
CA ASN A 539 3.14 -40.43 -2.57
C ASN A 539 2.55 -39.86 -1.26
N ARG A 540 2.30 -38.53 -1.19
CA ARG A 540 1.66 -37.87 -0.05
C ARG A 540 0.38 -37.17 -0.49
N SER A 541 -0.74 -37.49 0.16
CA SER A 541 -1.97 -36.71 0.03
C SER A 541 -1.91 -35.52 0.99
N LEU A 542 -1.89 -34.31 0.43
CA LEU A 542 -1.91 -33.03 1.14
C LEU A 542 -3.18 -32.25 0.74
N PRO A 543 -3.61 -31.21 1.48
CA PRO A 543 -4.67 -30.33 1.03
C PRO A 543 -4.31 -29.68 -0.32
N PRO A 544 -5.23 -29.59 -1.29
CA PRO A 544 -4.94 -28.97 -2.57
C PRO A 544 -4.68 -27.47 -2.43
N ILE A 545 -3.83 -26.96 -3.32
CA ILE A 545 -3.52 -25.54 -3.51
C ILE A 545 -3.62 -25.22 -5.00
N SER A 546 -3.86 -23.95 -5.32
CA SER A 546 -3.88 -23.44 -6.70
C SER A 546 -3.02 -22.20 -6.84
N LEU A 547 -2.18 -22.15 -7.87
CA LEU A 547 -1.37 -20.98 -8.18
C LEU A 547 -2.28 -19.84 -8.66
N ASP A 548 -2.34 -18.74 -7.89
CA ASP A 548 -3.17 -17.56 -8.20
C ASP A 548 -2.38 -16.54 -9.04
N PHE A 549 -1.21 -16.13 -8.56
CA PHE A 549 -0.34 -15.24 -9.33
C PHE A 549 1.15 -15.48 -9.14
N VAL A 550 1.93 -14.91 -10.06
CA VAL A 550 3.40 -14.86 -9.99
C VAL A 550 3.86 -13.41 -10.09
N SER A 551 4.69 -12.96 -9.14
CA SER A 551 5.28 -11.61 -9.15
C SER A 551 6.80 -11.62 -8.96
N VAL A 552 7.47 -10.58 -9.47
CA VAL A 552 8.94 -10.46 -9.51
C VAL A 552 9.40 -9.12 -8.93
N GLY A 553 10.44 -9.15 -8.10
CA GLY A 553 10.93 -7.98 -7.37
C GLY A 553 10.24 -7.82 -6.01
N GLY A 554 10.24 -6.60 -5.47
CA GLY A 554 9.60 -6.28 -4.19
C GLY A 554 10.13 -7.04 -2.96
N THR A 555 9.48 -6.78 -1.82
CA THR A 555 9.76 -7.35 -0.49
C THR A 555 8.81 -8.49 -0.10
N SER A 556 7.66 -8.62 -0.77
CA SER A 556 6.70 -9.72 -0.63
C SER A 556 5.89 -9.90 -1.92
N ALA A 557 5.11 -10.99 -2.04
CA ALA A 557 4.24 -11.25 -3.20
C ALA A 557 3.27 -10.09 -3.49
N PHE A 558 2.72 -9.50 -2.43
CA PHE A 558 1.72 -8.43 -2.43
C PHE A 558 2.33 -7.01 -2.33
N ASP A 559 3.65 -6.87 -2.52
CA ASP A 559 4.31 -5.57 -2.52
C ASP A 559 3.92 -4.80 -3.80
N PRO A 560 3.37 -3.58 -3.72
CA PRO A 560 2.95 -2.83 -4.91
C PRO A 560 4.08 -2.46 -5.87
N VAL A 561 5.37 -2.61 -5.50
CA VAL A 561 6.50 -2.48 -6.44
C VAL A 561 6.97 -3.81 -7.05
N ALA A 562 6.30 -4.92 -6.76
CA ALA A 562 6.55 -6.20 -7.42
C ALA A 562 5.79 -6.28 -8.75
N VAL A 563 6.49 -6.62 -9.83
CA VAL A 563 5.90 -6.78 -11.17
C VAL A 563 5.12 -8.09 -11.20
N LYS A 564 3.78 -8.06 -11.17
CA LYS A 564 2.95 -9.24 -11.40
C LYS A 564 3.06 -9.66 -12.87
N VAL A 565 3.69 -10.80 -13.14
CA VAL A 565 3.95 -11.29 -14.52
C VAL A 565 2.82 -12.16 -15.05
N TRP A 566 2.13 -12.86 -14.15
CA TRP A 566 1.04 -13.79 -14.47
C TRP A 566 0.00 -13.77 -13.35
N ASP A 567 -1.27 -13.92 -13.72
CA ASP A 567 -2.46 -13.83 -12.88
C ASP A 567 -3.52 -14.80 -13.43
N GLY A 568 -4.08 -15.67 -12.61
CA GLY A 568 -4.92 -16.77 -13.07
C GLY A 568 -5.37 -17.68 -11.93
N ASN A 569 -5.62 -18.95 -12.23
CA ASN A 569 -5.90 -19.97 -11.21
C ASN A 569 -5.58 -21.36 -11.80
N ASP A 570 -4.46 -21.95 -11.38
CA ASP A 570 -4.06 -23.30 -11.82
C ASP A 570 -3.91 -24.24 -10.63
N ASN A 571 -4.78 -25.24 -10.53
CA ASN A 571 -4.77 -26.27 -9.49
C ASN A 571 -4.03 -27.55 -9.91
N SER A 572 -3.37 -27.55 -11.07
CA SER A 572 -2.65 -28.69 -11.62
C SER A 572 -1.13 -28.51 -11.53
N SER A 573 -0.44 -29.48 -10.95
CA SER A 573 1.03 -29.51 -10.92
C SER A 573 1.56 -30.34 -12.10
N PRO A 574 2.53 -29.84 -12.91
CA PRO A 574 3.08 -28.49 -12.86
C PRO A 574 2.28 -27.48 -13.70
N ALA A 575 2.03 -26.29 -13.14
CA ALA A 575 1.44 -25.17 -13.87
C ALA A 575 2.43 -24.58 -14.88
N THR A 576 1.97 -24.25 -16.08
CA THR A 576 2.83 -23.70 -17.14
C THR A 576 2.22 -22.49 -17.83
N ALA A 577 2.96 -21.38 -17.86
CA ALA A 577 2.58 -20.16 -18.58
C ALA A 577 3.77 -19.57 -19.35
N THR A 578 3.48 -18.81 -20.41
CA THR A 578 4.48 -18.16 -21.27
C THR A 578 4.00 -16.78 -21.75
N SER A 579 4.94 -15.94 -22.17
CA SER A 579 4.73 -14.58 -22.67
C SER A 579 3.66 -14.50 -23.77
N GLY A 580 2.50 -13.95 -23.43
CA GLY A 580 1.35 -13.82 -24.34
C GLY A 580 0.38 -15.01 -24.33
N GLY A 581 0.58 -15.98 -23.45
CA GLY A 581 -0.39 -17.02 -23.12
C GLY A 581 -1.47 -16.55 -22.13
N ALA A 582 -2.39 -17.45 -21.78
CA ALA A 582 -3.47 -17.14 -20.83
C ALA A 582 -2.92 -16.76 -19.44
N GLY A 583 -3.52 -15.73 -18.84
CA GLY A 583 -3.10 -15.16 -17.55
C GLY A 583 -1.80 -14.35 -17.59
N TRP A 584 -1.05 -14.34 -18.70
CA TRP A 584 0.22 -13.62 -18.77
C TRP A 584 0.00 -12.12 -18.95
N ILE A 585 0.52 -11.32 -18.01
CA ILE A 585 0.37 -9.87 -17.99
C ILE A 585 1.58 -9.20 -18.67
N VAL A 586 2.79 -9.42 -18.13
CA VAL A 586 3.97 -8.67 -18.56
C VAL A 586 5.27 -9.43 -18.28
N ASN A 587 6.28 -9.24 -19.12
CA ASN A 587 7.60 -9.83 -18.93
C ASN A 587 8.41 -8.98 -17.95
N ALA A 588 8.73 -9.49 -16.76
CA ALA A 588 9.54 -8.76 -15.77
C ALA A 588 11.02 -8.67 -16.19
N ALA A 589 11.56 -7.45 -16.21
CA ALA A 589 12.94 -7.15 -16.55
C ALA A 589 13.85 -7.16 -15.31
N ILE A 590 15.04 -7.76 -15.45
CA ILE A 590 16.06 -7.88 -14.42
C ILE A 590 17.40 -7.41 -15.01
N ASP A 591 17.87 -6.25 -14.55
CA ASP A 591 19.11 -5.62 -15.04
C ASP A 591 20.37 -6.49 -14.74
N PRO A 592 21.46 -6.34 -15.52
CA PRO A 592 22.75 -7.00 -15.26
C PRO A 592 23.24 -6.84 -13.82
N GLY A 593 23.69 -7.94 -13.21
CA GLY A 593 24.17 -7.98 -11.83
C GLY A 593 23.09 -7.99 -10.74
N GLN A 594 21.82 -7.67 -11.07
CA GLN A 594 20.75 -7.57 -10.08
C GLN A 594 20.27 -8.92 -9.56
N THR A 595 19.63 -8.88 -8.40
CA THR A 595 18.99 -10.03 -7.74
C THR A 595 17.55 -9.68 -7.42
N ALA A 596 16.60 -10.46 -7.92
CA ALA A 596 15.17 -10.31 -7.67
C ALA A 596 14.64 -11.52 -6.90
N ASN A 597 13.62 -11.32 -6.06
CA ASN A 597 12.79 -12.42 -5.58
C ASN A 597 11.75 -12.73 -6.68
N ILE A 598 11.33 -13.99 -6.78
CA ILE A 598 10.14 -14.41 -7.53
C ILE A 598 9.19 -15.01 -6.50
N TRP A 599 7.96 -14.53 -6.47
CA TRP A 599 6.92 -14.96 -5.54
C TRP A 599 5.87 -15.74 -6.31
N LEU A 600 5.51 -16.90 -5.79
CA LEU A 600 4.43 -17.74 -6.30
C LEU A 600 3.34 -17.72 -5.22
N ASP A 601 2.20 -17.11 -5.51
CA ASP A 601 1.08 -17.04 -4.56
C ASP A 601 0.15 -18.24 -4.76
N PHE A 602 -0.21 -18.89 -3.65
CA PHE A 602 -0.99 -20.12 -3.66
C PHE A 602 -2.25 -19.99 -2.81
N ASP A 603 -3.38 -20.02 -3.50
CA ASP A 603 -4.69 -19.97 -2.88
C ASP A 603 -5.02 -21.29 -2.15
N GLY A 604 -5.91 -21.21 -1.15
CA GLY A 604 -6.31 -22.32 -0.30
C GLY A 604 -5.73 -22.32 1.13
N THR A 605 -4.82 -21.38 1.49
CA THR A 605 -4.39 -21.21 2.89
C THR A 605 -3.88 -19.81 3.25
N ALA A 606 -4.24 -19.33 4.45
CA ALA A 606 -3.60 -18.18 5.09
C ALA A 606 -2.27 -18.56 5.79
N GLY A 607 -1.99 -19.85 5.97
CA GLY A 607 -0.79 -20.36 6.63
C GLY A 607 0.45 -20.36 5.74
N ARG A 608 1.52 -21.00 6.21
CA ARG A 608 2.67 -21.38 5.38
C ARG A 608 2.44 -22.78 4.81
N LEU A 609 2.85 -23.05 3.56
CA LEU A 609 2.68 -24.40 2.99
C LEU A 609 3.50 -25.48 3.72
N ASP A 610 4.62 -25.13 4.36
CA ASP A 610 5.43 -26.04 5.19
C ASP A 610 4.86 -26.26 6.61
N SER A 611 3.81 -25.53 7.00
CA SER A 611 3.20 -25.66 8.33
C SER A 611 2.27 -26.88 8.42
N GLY A 612 2.06 -27.38 9.64
CA GLY A 612 1.58 -28.75 9.89
C GLY A 612 0.19 -29.13 9.36
N SER A 613 -0.65 -28.19 8.94
CA SER A 613 -1.92 -28.48 8.26
C SER A 613 -1.76 -28.69 6.75
N MET A 614 -0.73 -28.11 6.13
CA MET A 614 -0.48 -28.14 4.68
C MET A 614 0.61 -29.16 4.32
N GLY A 615 1.72 -29.19 5.07
CA GLY A 615 2.73 -30.26 5.01
C GLY A 615 3.57 -30.34 3.73
N TYR A 616 3.57 -29.32 2.88
CA TYR A 616 4.47 -29.24 1.71
C TYR A 616 5.93 -29.10 2.13
N ARG A 617 6.85 -29.37 1.20
CA ARG A 617 8.30 -29.34 1.40
C ARG A 617 8.98 -28.68 0.22
N GLN A 618 10.18 -28.16 0.43
CA GLN A 618 11.02 -27.64 -0.66
C GLN A 618 11.13 -28.64 -1.82
N ASP A 619 11.26 -29.94 -1.51
CA ASP A 619 11.44 -30.97 -2.53
C ASP A 619 10.26 -31.11 -3.51
N ASP A 620 9.05 -30.74 -3.09
CA ASP A 620 7.87 -30.76 -3.96
C ASP A 620 7.99 -29.73 -5.10
N PHE A 621 8.83 -28.70 -4.91
CA PHE A 621 9.04 -27.59 -5.83
C PHE A 621 10.35 -27.72 -6.65
N ASN A 622 11.11 -28.81 -6.50
CA ASN A 622 12.41 -28.99 -7.16
C ASN A 622 12.33 -29.00 -8.70
N ASP A 623 11.20 -29.39 -9.29
CA ASP A 623 10.98 -29.36 -10.76
C ASP A 623 10.59 -27.96 -11.28
N THR A 624 10.57 -26.92 -10.42
CA THR A 624 10.21 -25.55 -10.81
C THR A 624 11.31 -24.89 -11.65
N ASN A 625 10.93 -24.35 -12.80
CA ASN A 625 11.81 -23.70 -13.77
C ASN A 625 11.24 -22.36 -14.26
N PHE A 626 12.14 -21.42 -14.58
CA PHE A 626 11.80 -20.08 -15.08
C PHE A 626 12.47 -19.84 -16.45
N VAL A 627 11.68 -19.45 -17.44
CA VAL A 627 12.10 -19.28 -18.84
C VAL A 627 12.34 -17.80 -19.13
N PHE A 628 13.59 -17.42 -19.30
CA PHE A 628 13.98 -16.06 -19.71
C PHE A 628 14.06 -15.95 -21.25
N ASN A 629 14.06 -14.71 -21.76
CA ASN A 629 13.84 -14.34 -23.16
C ASN A 629 14.89 -14.78 -24.20
N TYR A 630 15.70 -15.79 -23.90
CA TYR A 630 16.72 -16.37 -24.78
C TYR A 630 16.56 -17.90 -24.80
N ILE A 631 16.31 -18.44 -25.99
CA ILE A 631 15.90 -19.85 -26.16
C ILE A 631 17.07 -20.78 -25.82
N CYS A 632 16.95 -21.53 -24.71
CA CYS A 632 17.92 -22.53 -24.26
C CYS A 632 17.87 -23.82 -25.11
N ASN A 633 18.00 -23.70 -26.43
CA ASN A 633 18.28 -24.84 -27.30
C ASN A 633 19.76 -25.21 -27.18
N ALA A 634 20.05 -26.45 -26.81
CA ALA A 634 21.40 -27.01 -26.83
C ALA A 634 21.88 -27.25 -28.28
N ALA A 635 22.21 -26.18 -29.00
CA ALA A 635 22.88 -26.27 -30.27
C ALA A 635 24.32 -26.81 -30.07
N PRO A 636 24.80 -27.73 -30.94
CA PRO A 636 26.19 -28.16 -30.90
C PRO A 636 27.13 -26.98 -31.18
N PRO A 637 28.38 -27.00 -30.68
CA PRO A 637 29.33 -25.91 -30.89
C PRO A 637 29.63 -25.72 -32.38
N ASP A 638 29.38 -24.52 -32.90
CA ASP A 638 29.63 -24.17 -34.30
C ASP A 638 31.09 -24.42 -34.69
N GLN A 639 31.30 -25.10 -35.82
CA GLN A 639 32.63 -25.19 -36.43
C GLN A 639 33.09 -23.81 -36.93
N PRO A 640 34.38 -23.45 -36.75
CA PRO A 640 34.93 -22.20 -37.26
C PRO A 640 34.96 -22.21 -38.80
N THR A 641 33.91 -21.62 -39.40
CA THR A 641 33.81 -21.34 -40.84
C THR A 641 34.61 -20.06 -41.14
N PRO A 642 35.41 -20.00 -42.24
CA PRO A 642 36.53 -19.06 -42.33
C PRO A 642 36.15 -17.58 -42.50
N ALA A 643 37.12 -16.71 -42.18
CA ALA A 643 36.98 -15.26 -42.15
C ALA A 643 36.60 -14.64 -43.52
N PRO A 644 35.65 -13.67 -43.57
CA PRO A 644 35.31 -12.96 -44.79
C PRO A 644 36.46 -12.07 -45.33
N THR A 645 36.74 -12.17 -46.62
CA THR A 645 37.69 -11.32 -47.34
C THR A 645 37.26 -9.85 -47.34
N GLN A 646 38.19 -8.91 -47.09
CA GLN A 646 37.88 -7.48 -47.16
C GLN A 646 37.60 -7.00 -48.60
N PRO A 647 36.65 -6.07 -48.81
CA PRO A 647 36.47 -5.36 -50.08
C PRO A 647 37.63 -4.35 -50.31
N PRO A 648 37.90 -3.96 -51.57
CA PRO A 648 39.16 -3.32 -51.94
C PRO A 648 39.28 -1.83 -51.55
N THR A 649 40.47 -1.43 -51.11
CA THR A 649 40.87 -0.02 -50.95
C THR A 649 41.18 0.62 -52.30
N VAL A 650 40.71 1.85 -52.52
CA VAL A 650 40.96 2.59 -53.78
C VAL A 650 42.31 3.30 -53.76
N THR A 651 43.28 2.65 -54.43
CA THR A 651 44.32 3.21 -55.31
C THR A 651 44.99 4.54 -54.94
N GLN A 652 46.30 4.48 -54.73
CA GLN A 652 47.23 5.49 -55.29
C GLN A 652 48.10 4.84 -56.39
N THR A 653 48.62 5.68 -57.29
CA THR A 653 49.26 5.38 -58.59
C THR A 653 50.49 6.30 -58.71
N PRO A 654 51.62 5.99 -59.42
CA PRO A 654 51.89 4.90 -60.38
C PRO A 654 53.20 4.10 -60.11
N THR A 655 53.60 3.16 -61.00
CA THR A 655 54.85 3.26 -61.82
C THR A 655 55.35 1.91 -62.43
N ILE A 656 55.14 1.75 -63.75
CA ILE A 656 56.07 1.20 -64.78
C ILE A 656 56.63 -0.25 -64.65
N THR A 657 56.00 -1.16 -65.42
CA THR A 657 56.62 -2.04 -66.45
C THR A 657 57.50 -3.26 -66.09
N LEU A 658 57.05 -4.47 -66.50
CA LEU A 658 57.69 -5.27 -67.58
C LEU A 658 56.82 -6.45 -68.09
N THR A 659 56.80 -6.65 -69.41
CA THR A 659 56.24 -7.80 -70.18
C THR A 659 57.36 -8.88 -70.36
N PRO A 660 57.14 -10.17 -70.76
CA PRO A 660 56.00 -10.78 -71.47
C PRO A 660 55.51 -12.14 -70.86
N SER A 661 54.51 -12.88 -71.38
CA SER A 661 54.52 -13.67 -72.64
C SER A 661 53.12 -14.15 -73.11
N LYS A 662 53.08 -14.86 -74.24
CA LYS A 662 51.88 -15.20 -75.07
C LYS A 662 51.23 -16.54 -74.68
N THR A 663 49.93 -16.75 -75.00
CA THR A 663 49.47 -17.63 -76.11
C THR A 663 47.93 -17.88 -76.20
N ARG A 664 47.36 -17.57 -77.37
CA ARG A 664 46.12 -18.07 -78.06
C ARG A 664 44.71 -18.01 -77.43
N THR A 665 43.90 -17.16 -78.07
CA THR A 665 42.46 -17.21 -78.45
C THR A 665 42.00 -18.54 -79.10
N PRO A 666 40.68 -18.85 -79.25
CA PRO A 666 39.54 -18.02 -79.78
C PRO A 666 38.40 -17.76 -78.76
N GLY A 667 37.40 -16.87 -78.94
CA GLY A 667 37.04 -15.93 -80.03
C GLY A 667 35.89 -16.43 -80.96
N PRO A 668 35.04 -15.57 -81.57
CA PRO A 668 34.76 -14.12 -81.40
C PRO A 668 33.39 -13.91 -80.64
N THR A 669 32.38 -13.03 -80.86
CA THR A 669 32.01 -12.04 -81.91
C THR A 669 30.97 -10.98 -81.41
N ASN A 670 31.20 -9.69 -81.70
CA ASN A 670 30.32 -8.48 -81.83
C ASN A 670 29.22 -8.11 -80.78
N THR A 671 29.01 -6.85 -80.32
CA THR A 671 29.07 -5.46 -80.90
C THR A 671 27.77 -5.07 -81.63
N ARG A 672 27.07 -3.91 -81.48
CA ARG A 672 27.27 -2.51 -80.94
C ARG A 672 25.89 -1.97 -80.43
N THR A 673 25.65 -1.12 -79.40
CA THR A 673 25.89 0.35 -79.19
C THR A 673 25.53 1.29 -80.38
N PRO A 674 25.17 2.60 -80.19
CA PRO A 674 24.53 3.36 -79.07
C PRO A 674 23.42 4.37 -79.54
N ILE A 675 23.00 5.35 -78.69
CA ILE A 675 22.74 6.82 -78.96
C ILE A 675 21.48 7.45 -78.27
N THR A 676 21.66 8.67 -77.73
CA THR A 676 20.74 9.63 -77.05
C THR A 676 20.28 10.77 -78.02
N PRO A 677 19.63 11.92 -77.66
CA PRO A 677 18.90 12.39 -76.44
C PRO A 677 17.55 13.13 -76.76
N SER A 678 17.00 13.87 -75.75
CA SER A 678 16.49 15.28 -75.86
C SER A 678 14.97 15.62 -75.99
N LYS A 679 14.48 16.33 -74.94
CA LYS A 679 13.48 17.44 -74.88
C LYS A 679 11.94 17.20 -74.93
N THR A 680 11.28 17.87 -73.97
CA THR A 680 9.88 18.36 -73.85
C THR A 680 9.56 19.50 -74.87
N PRO A 681 8.33 20.08 -75.02
CA PRO A 681 7.15 20.09 -74.11
C PRO A 681 5.72 20.00 -74.74
N SER A 682 4.69 20.13 -73.86
CA SER A 682 3.37 20.79 -74.06
C SER A 682 2.08 19.92 -73.99
N LYS A 683 0.94 20.62 -73.88
CA LYS A 683 -0.39 20.17 -73.39
C LYS A 683 -1.37 19.76 -74.51
N THR A 684 -2.54 19.17 -74.16
CA THR A 684 -3.90 19.77 -74.35
C THR A 684 -5.10 18.79 -74.17
N ASN A 685 -6.17 19.29 -73.50
CA ASN A 685 -7.59 18.86 -73.46
C ASN A 685 -8.09 17.49 -72.89
N THR A 686 -9.24 17.60 -72.20
CA THR A 686 -10.18 16.55 -71.73
C THR A 686 -11.31 16.33 -72.75
N PRO A 687 -12.05 15.19 -72.71
CA PRO A 687 -13.42 15.21 -72.17
C PRO A 687 -13.84 13.94 -71.38
N LYS A 688 -15.14 13.82 -71.03
CA LYS A 688 -15.73 12.91 -70.01
C LYS A 688 -16.57 11.75 -70.67
N PRO A 689 -17.52 11.02 -70.02
CA PRO A 689 -17.43 9.56 -69.78
C PRO A 689 -18.53 8.68 -70.45
N ALA A 690 -18.54 7.37 -70.14
CA ALA A 690 -19.63 6.42 -70.39
C ALA A 690 -19.89 5.49 -69.16
N THR A 691 -20.95 4.67 -69.16
CA THR A 691 -21.65 4.25 -67.91
C THR A 691 -22.21 2.81 -67.89
N ALA A 692 -22.28 2.19 -66.68
CA ALA A 692 -23.08 1.00 -66.27
C ALA A 692 -22.62 -0.40 -66.80
N THR A 693 -23.02 -1.58 -66.28
CA THR A 693 -24.18 -1.99 -65.44
C THR A 693 -23.90 -3.22 -64.50
N LYS A 694 -24.65 -3.29 -63.37
CA LYS A 694 -25.01 -4.37 -62.38
C LYS A 694 -24.68 -5.88 -62.67
N THR A 695 -24.67 -6.84 -61.71
CA THR A 695 -25.90 -7.43 -61.06
C THR A 695 -25.70 -8.53 -59.96
N ARG A 696 -26.55 -8.48 -58.90
CA ARG A 696 -27.10 -9.53 -57.98
C ARG A 696 -26.46 -9.97 -56.64
N THR A 697 -27.38 -10.45 -55.77
CA THR A 697 -27.33 -10.81 -54.33
C THR A 697 -27.61 -12.32 -54.12
N PRO A 698 -27.45 -12.90 -52.90
CA PRO A 698 -28.59 -13.03 -51.95
C PRO A 698 -28.27 -12.84 -50.45
N VAL A 699 -29.32 -12.75 -49.61
CA VAL A 699 -29.36 -12.48 -48.15
C VAL A 699 -30.58 -13.22 -47.56
N PRO A 700 -30.44 -14.02 -46.47
CA PRO A 700 -30.74 -13.60 -45.08
C PRO A 700 -29.60 -14.03 -44.11
N THR A 701 -29.65 -14.12 -42.76
CA THR A 701 -30.74 -14.23 -41.76
C THR A 701 -30.30 -13.68 -40.38
N SER A 702 -31.25 -13.34 -39.49
CA SER A 702 -31.05 -13.07 -38.05
C SER A 702 -32.21 -13.66 -37.22
N THR A 703 -32.05 -13.76 -35.89
CA THR A 703 -33.14 -14.10 -34.95
C THR A 703 -33.06 -13.30 -33.65
N GLN A 704 -34.17 -12.64 -33.31
CA GLN A 704 -34.57 -12.27 -31.94
C GLN A 704 -35.98 -12.84 -31.71
N PHE A 705 -36.30 -13.12 -30.45
CA PHE A 705 -37.66 -13.36 -29.95
C PHE A 705 -37.74 -12.85 -28.50
N GLY A 706 -38.93 -12.47 -28.05
CA GLY A 706 -39.19 -12.03 -26.68
C GLY A 706 -40.69 -11.91 -26.41
N GLY A 707 -41.06 -11.94 -25.12
CA GLY A 707 -42.46 -11.94 -24.64
C GLY A 707 -43.16 -13.30 -24.78
N GLU A 708 -44.14 -13.67 -23.94
CA GLU A 708 -44.66 -13.05 -22.70
C GLU A 708 -45.20 -14.14 -21.76
N ASN A 709 -45.10 -13.94 -20.44
CA ASN A 709 -46.06 -14.33 -19.37
C ASN A 709 -45.47 -14.00 -17.98
#